data_AF-A0A6V7W7G4-F1
#
_entry.id   AF-A0A6V7W7G4-F1
#
_cell.length_a   1.000
_cell.length_b   1.000
_cell.length_c   1.000
_cell.angle_alpha   90.00
_cell.angle_beta   90.00
_cell.angle_gamma   90.00
#
_symmetry.space_group_name_H-M   'P 1'
#
loop_
_entity.id
_entity.type
_entity.pdbx_description
1 polymer ?
#
loop_
_entity_poly.entity_id
_entity_poly.type
_entity_poly.pdbx_seq_one_letter_code
_entity_poly.pdbx_strand_id
1 'polypeptide(L)'
;MGGSDHNSIIFDIKLNFKSRSKSNPRYQFNKANYSHINGILANIDWVLFFYDCIDVESCYNKFLSFLHTIIRSCVPLSNNSDSLEHFPVHIQRLHQYRKNLWKGISKPHIKEKFIETSKKLEHEISKFIRNRENKKLSNIKTRFDYISSFMKPKNSKISSLIGQNNQHIFSNQIKSNILADQFSSVFSNQNLSSQTFSFSNHSPLPTILTISIEPQIVFDTISRLDNSNNTSPDGVPNIFYKKCRDTLVLPLTHIFSLSILSSKIPSIWKKAIINPIPKKTNPQYPIDFRPISLLCSSSKILEKIIANELQSFIESNKILPACQHGFRKSHSVSTQLLEVMDDFTCALENKNSIDTIYFDLAKAFDTVPHSLLLSKLCKIGIQGNILSWLNDYLTNHTFTVRVSNHFSEKKHCTSGVPQGSILGPLLFITFISDLPTYCATPGITLKLFADDLKAYNVFKNRVNQSPLQFVNKFSEYCHLNRLKIAIEKCSVLYLGNSNPSTKYFINDIVIPQIFTEDSVRDLGIHFSHDLKWDKHINIITHKAIRCSYSFFKYIRSRNPKILTNLFNIYVRPILEFSSPVFNPHLDKDIKSIEKVQKDFLRWAFRRNNPKTELPEYHELTDYFKQESLFYRHIKADLNLFHQHVCGTITIENNNSYSISKSNTRGFQNIITIACNTKARFHSFFVRTARYINLFLNICAIQPLNILVDS
;
A
#
# COMPACT_ATOMS: atom_id res chain seq x y z
N MET A 1 -10.13 63.83 4.68
CA MET A 1 -8.86 63.57 3.96
C MET A 1 -7.92 62.82 4.90
N GLY A 2 -7.21 61.79 4.41
CA GLY A 2 -6.22 61.06 5.20
C GLY A 2 -5.91 59.64 4.69
N GLY A 3 -5.19 59.56 3.57
CA GLY A 3 -4.33 58.48 3.06
C GLY A 3 -4.58 57.01 3.42
N SER A 4 -5.04 56.23 2.44
CA SER A 4 -4.56 54.86 2.26
C SER A 4 -4.54 54.54 0.77
N ASP A 5 -3.34 54.42 0.20
CA ASP A 5 -3.07 54.01 -1.18
C ASP A 5 -3.43 52.53 -1.36
N HIS A 6 -4.72 52.23 -1.36
CA HIS A 6 -5.23 50.95 -1.81
C HIS A 6 -5.77 51.14 -3.23
N ASN A 7 -4.88 51.03 -4.22
CA ASN A 7 -5.28 50.77 -5.60
C ASN A 7 -6.20 49.55 -5.59
N SER A 8 -7.50 49.79 -5.76
CA SER A 8 -8.50 48.74 -5.81
C SER A 8 -8.39 48.05 -7.16
N ILE A 9 -7.82 46.85 -7.17
CA ILE A 9 -7.81 46.00 -8.36
C ILE A 9 -9.22 45.42 -8.50
N ILE A 10 -10.00 46.01 -9.41
CA ILE A 10 -11.28 45.47 -9.86
C ILE A 10 -10.98 44.53 -11.03
N PHE A 11 -11.37 43.27 -10.92
CA PHE A 11 -11.30 42.32 -12.02
C PHE A 11 -12.61 41.56 -12.12
N ASP A 12 -13.12 41.44 -13.34
CA ASP A 12 -14.29 40.64 -13.63
C ASP A 12 -13.89 39.19 -13.84
N ILE A 13 -14.27 38.32 -12.91
CA ILE A 13 -14.20 36.88 -13.13
C ILE A 13 -15.47 36.46 -13.88
N LYS A 14 -15.36 36.22 -15.18
CA LYS A 14 -16.36 35.44 -15.92
C LYS A 14 -16.30 33.98 -15.45
N LEU A 15 -17.02 33.68 -14.36
CA LEU A 15 -17.25 32.32 -13.90
C LEU A 15 -18.28 31.68 -14.83
N ASN A 16 -17.81 30.91 -15.82
CA ASN A 16 -18.67 29.96 -16.52
C ASN A 16 -19.10 28.88 -15.54
N PHE A 17 -20.21 29.10 -14.84
CA PHE A 17 -20.88 28.08 -14.07
C PHE A 17 -21.41 27.04 -15.05
N LYS A 18 -20.60 26.02 -15.37
CA LYS A 18 -21.17 24.75 -15.82
C LYS A 18 -22.10 24.31 -14.70
N SER A 19 -23.40 24.18 -15.00
CA SER A 19 -24.33 23.52 -14.11
C SER A 19 -23.65 22.23 -13.64
N ARG A 20 -23.58 22.01 -12.32
CA ARG A 20 -23.09 20.72 -11.81
C ARG A 20 -23.97 19.67 -12.47
N SER A 21 -23.38 18.80 -13.30
CA SER A 21 -24.12 17.66 -13.83
C SER A 21 -24.70 16.93 -12.62
N LYS A 22 -26.04 16.83 -12.57
CA LYS A 22 -26.73 16.06 -11.53
C LYS A 22 -26.09 14.67 -11.52
N SER A 23 -25.50 14.27 -10.40
CA SER A 23 -24.96 12.92 -10.29
C SER A 23 -26.11 11.93 -10.43
N ASN A 24 -25.93 10.90 -11.26
CA ASN A 24 -26.91 9.82 -11.33
C ASN A 24 -27.15 9.25 -9.92
N PRO A 25 -28.42 8.99 -9.55
CA PRO A 25 -28.74 8.43 -8.24
C PRO A 25 -28.00 7.09 -8.06
N ARG A 26 -27.41 6.88 -6.88
CA ARG A 26 -26.66 5.67 -6.53
C ARG A 26 -27.37 4.92 -5.41
N TYR A 27 -27.37 3.60 -5.46
CA TYR A 27 -27.88 2.75 -4.39
C TYR A 27 -27.14 3.00 -3.07
N GLN A 28 -27.92 3.23 -2.00
CA GLN A 28 -27.41 3.43 -0.65
C GLN A 28 -27.44 2.13 0.14
N PHE A 29 -26.53 1.20 -0.19
CA PHE A 29 -26.42 -0.11 0.47
C PHE A 29 -26.26 -0.05 2.00
N ASN A 30 -25.74 1.06 2.54
CA ASN A 30 -25.67 1.26 4.00
C ASN A 30 -27.04 1.44 4.67
N LYS A 31 -28.09 1.79 3.92
CA LYS A 31 -29.46 2.01 4.40
C LYS A 31 -30.44 0.93 3.94
N ALA A 32 -29.95 -0.15 3.33
CA ALA A 32 -30.79 -1.25 2.88
C ALA A 32 -31.42 -1.99 4.07
N ASN A 33 -32.65 -2.49 3.90
CA ASN A 33 -33.30 -3.35 4.89
C ASN A 33 -32.80 -4.79 4.75
N TYR A 34 -31.63 -5.08 5.32
CA TYR A 34 -31.02 -6.41 5.24
C TYR A 34 -31.82 -7.51 5.94
N SER A 35 -32.64 -7.18 6.95
CA SER A 35 -33.52 -8.17 7.58
C SER A 35 -34.56 -8.70 6.60
N HIS A 36 -35.18 -7.80 5.83
CA HIS A 36 -36.15 -8.19 4.80
C HIS A 36 -35.47 -8.92 3.65
N ILE A 37 -34.32 -8.42 3.18
CA ILE A 37 -33.52 -9.08 2.13
C ILE A 37 -33.16 -10.52 2.53
N ASN A 38 -32.66 -10.72 3.74
CA ASN A 38 -32.31 -12.06 4.23
C ASN A 38 -33.54 -12.95 4.38
N GLY A 39 -34.69 -12.40 4.79
CA GLY A 39 -35.96 -13.14 4.80
C GLY A 39 -36.36 -13.65 3.41
N ILE A 40 -36.22 -12.83 2.37
CA ILE A 40 -36.47 -13.25 0.98
C ILE A 40 -35.47 -14.35 0.57
N LEU A 41 -34.17 -14.13 0.80
CA LEU A 41 -33.11 -15.05 0.38
C LEU A 41 -33.17 -16.40 1.11
N ALA A 42 -33.62 -16.43 2.36
CA ALA A 42 -33.74 -17.65 3.16
C ALA A 42 -34.87 -18.57 2.67
N ASN A 43 -35.90 -18.03 2.02
CA ASN A 43 -37.05 -18.79 1.53
C ASN A 43 -36.81 -19.43 0.14
N ILE A 44 -35.61 -19.32 -0.40
CA ILE A 44 -35.28 -19.84 -1.73
C ILE A 44 -34.65 -21.20 -1.59
N ASP A 45 -35.23 -22.19 -2.25
CA ASP A 45 -34.54 -23.45 -2.52
C ASP A 45 -33.53 -23.22 -3.64
N TRP A 46 -32.27 -23.03 -3.26
CA TRP A 46 -31.19 -22.77 -4.21
C TRP A 46 -30.89 -23.96 -5.13
N VAL A 47 -31.21 -25.18 -4.72
CA VAL A 47 -31.04 -26.37 -5.57
C VAL A 47 -32.06 -26.33 -6.71
N LEU A 48 -33.33 -26.12 -6.37
CA LEU A 48 -34.38 -25.96 -7.39
C LEU A 48 -34.16 -24.70 -8.23
N PHE A 49 -33.66 -23.62 -7.64
CA PHE A 49 -33.37 -22.37 -8.35
C PHE A 49 -32.36 -22.55 -9.48
N PHE A 50 -31.36 -23.42 -9.33
CA PHE A 50 -30.34 -23.69 -10.35
C PHE A 50 -30.62 -24.92 -11.21
N TYR A 51 -31.75 -25.63 -11.01
CA TYR A 51 -32.05 -26.91 -11.67
C TYR A 51 -32.04 -26.85 -13.21
N ASP A 52 -32.45 -25.72 -13.79
CA ASP A 52 -32.51 -25.48 -15.24
C ASP A 52 -31.23 -24.88 -15.83
N CYS A 53 -30.21 -24.63 -15.01
CA CYS A 53 -28.97 -24.00 -15.45
C CYS A 53 -27.98 -25.05 -15.95
N ILE A 54 -27.48 -24.86 -17.17
CA ILE A 54 -26.64 -25.84 -17.87
C ILE A 54 -25.16 -25.62 -17.55
N ASP A 55 -24.77 -24.39 -17.21
CA ASP A 55 -23.38 -23.99 -17.02
C ASP A 55 -23.23 -22.89 -15.96
N VAL A 56 -21.98 -22.56 -15.61
CA VAL A 56 -21.68 -21.54 -14.60
C VAL A 56 -22.13 -20.13 -15.03
N GLU A 57 -22.15 -19.85 -16.34
CA GLU A 57 -22.58 -18.55 -16.88
C GLU A 57 -24.08 -18.34 -16.65
N SER A 58 -24.91 -19.34 -17.02
CA SER A 58 -26.36 -19.33 -16.80
C SER A 58 -26.70 -19.28 -15.30
N CYS A 59 -26.04 -20.11 -14.47
CA CYS A 59 -26.17 -20.05 -13.01
C CYS A 59 -25.91 -18.65 -12.47
N TYR A 60 -24.76 -18.05 -12.80
CA TYR A 60 -24.38 -16.74 -12.26
C TYR A 60 -25.28 -15.63 -12.78
N ASN A 61 -25.68 -15.66 -14.06
CA ASN A 61 -26.57 -14.65 -14.63
C ASN A 61 -27.99 -14.70 -14.02
N LYS A 62 -28.52 -15.91 -13.78
CA LYS A 62 -29.81 -16.11 -13.09
C LYS A 62 -29.74 -15.59 -11.66
N PHE A 63 -28.69 -15.98 -10.92
CA PHE A 63 -28.40 -15.48 -9.57
C PHE A 63 -28.30 -13.95 -9.53
N LEU A 64 -27.49 -13.36 -10.42
CA LEU A 64 -27.25 -11.92 -10.47
C LEU A 64 -28.53 -11.14 -10.80
N SER A 65 -29.30 -11.61 -11.78
CA SER A 65 -30.58 -10.98 -12.16
C SER A 65 -31.55 -10.96 -10.99
N PHE A 66 -31.62 -12.06 -10.24
CA PHE A 66 -32.43 -12.16 -9.05
C PHE A 66 -31.96 -11.19 -7.94
N LEU A 67 -30.65 -11.14 -7.66
CA LEU A 67 -30.10 -10.16 -6.71
C LEU A 67 -30.41 -8.71 -7.13
N HIS A 68 -30.34 -8.40 -8.42
CA HIS A 68 -30.66 -7.06 -8.92
C HIS A 68 -32.12 -6.70 -8.70
N THR A 69 -33.05 -7.65 -8.79
CA THR A 69 -34.47 -7.45 -8.47
C THR A 69 -34.67 -7.14 -6.98
N ILE A 70 -33.98 -7.87 -6.10
CA ILE A 70 -33.97 -7.57 -4.66
C ILE A 70 -33.35 -6.18 -4.40
N ILE A 71 -32.23 -5.85 -5.04
CA ILE A 71 -31.55 -4.56 -4.83
C ILE A 71 -32.46 -3.40 -5.27
N ARG A 72 -33.11 -3.51 -6.43
CA ARG A 72 -34.03 -2.49 -6.95
C ARG A 72 -35.21 -2.24 -6.01
N SER A 73 -35.73 -3.29 -5.38
CA SER A 73 -36.90 -3.20 -4.47
C SER A 73 -36.52 -2.77 -3.06
N CYS A 74 -35.38 -3.22 -2.53
CA CYS A 74 -35.05 -3.10 -1.11
C CYS A 74 -33.96 -2.06 -0.78
N VAL A 75 -33.23 -1.55 -1.77
CA VAL A 75 -32.11 -0.61 -1.55
C VAL A 75 -32.50 0.79 -2.02
N PRO A 76 -32.55 1.80 -1.13
CA PRO A 76 -32.96 3.15 -1.51
C PRO A 76 -31.90 3.82 -2.40
N LEU A 77 -32.36 4.59 -3.38
CA LEU A 77 -31.52 5.45 -4.20
C LEU A 77 -31.16 6.73 -3.45
N SER A 78 -29.97 7.28 -3.70
CA SER A 78 -29.57 8.56 -3.13
C SER A 78 -30.42 9.70 -3.68
N ASN A 79 -31.13 10.41 -2.82
CA ASN A 79 -31.79 11.67 -3.20
C ASN A 79 -30.72 12.74 -3.44
N ASN A 80 -30.77 13.38 -4.62
CA ASN A 80 -29.98 14.57 -4.95
C ASN A 80 -30.55 15.79 -4.21
N SER A 81 -30.63 15.74 -2.88
CA SER A 81 -30.83 16.95 -2.09
C SER A 81 -29.44 17.52 -1.82
N ASP A 82 -29.08 18.59 -2.53
CA ASP A 82 -28.05 19.51 -2.06
C ASP A 82 -28.53 20.03 -0.70
N SER A 83 -28.19 19.34 0.38
CA SER A 83 -28.34 19.90 1.70
C SER A 83 -27.29 21.00 1.79
N LEU A 84 -27.63 22.21 1.35
CA LEU A 84 -26.99 23.42 1.83
C LEU A 84 -27.16 23.36 3.35
N GLU A 85 -26.10 22.96 4.04
CA GLU A 85 -26.15 22.70 5.47
C GLU A 85 -26.35 24.04 6.18
N HIS A 86 -27.51 24.23 6.78
CA HIS A 86 -27.88 25.48 7.44
C HIS A 86 -27.16 25.58 8.79
N PHE A 87 -26.59 26.75 9.08
CA PHE A 87 -26.10 27.05 10.43
C PHE A 87 -27.27 26.96 11.44
N PRO A 88 -27.02 26.61 12.71
CA PRO A 88 -28.05 26.65 13.74
C PRO A 88 -28.73 28.03 13.83
N VAL A 89 -30.00 28.05 14.23
CA VAL A 89 -30.84 29.26 14.29
C VAL A 89 -30.17 30.42 15.03
N HIS A 90 -29.47 30.16 16.14
CA HIS A 90 -28.78 31.21 16.89
C HIS A 90 -27.65 31.90 16.08
N ILE A 91 -26.89 31.17 15.27
CA ILE A 91 -25.84 31.74 14.40
C ILE A 91 -26.48 32.55 13.27
N GLN A 92 -27.60 32.07 12.72
CA GLN A 92 -28.34 32.81 11.69
C GLN A 92 -28.87 34.14 12.23
N ARG A 93 -29.46 34.14 13.44
CA ARG A 93 -29.92 35.35 14.12
C ARG A 93 -28.77 36.34 14.39
N LEU A 94 -27.62 35.85 14.86
CA LEU A 94 -26.43 36.69 15.04
C LEU A 94 -25.93 37.30 13.73
N HIS A 95 -25.93 36.53 12.65
CA HIS A 95 -25.56 37.03 11.32
C HIS A 95 -26.52 38.11 10.83
N GLN A 96 -27.83 37.93 11.02
CA GLN A 96 -28.85 38.91 10.66
C GLN A 96 -28.74 40.18 11.52
N TYR A 97 -28.49 40.04 12.82
CA TYR A 97 -28.27 41.17 13.73
C TYR A 97 -27.03 41.99 13.33
N ARG A 98 -25.90 41.32 13.02
CA ARG A 98 -24.69 41.97 12.49
C ARG A 98 -24.98 42.73 11.19
N LYS A 99 -25.78 42.15 10.28
CA LYS A 99 -26.18 42.78 9.01
C LYS A 99 -27.03 44.04 9.23
N ASN A 100 -27.91 44.03 10.25
CA ASN A 100 -28.69 45.20 10.61
C ASN A 100 -27.82 46.31 11.20
N LEU A 101 -26.86 45.97 12.06
CA LEU A 101 -25.91 46.94 12.62
C LEU A 101 -25.02 47.61 11.55
N TRP A 102 -24.66 46.88 10.48
CA TRP A 102 -23.90 47.44 9.35
C TRP A 102 -24.59 48.63 8.69
N LYS A 103 -25.92 48.64 8.62
CA LYS A 103 -26.70 49.74 8.03
C LYS A 103 -26.54 51.07 8.79
N GLY A 104 -26.16 51.02 10.07
CA GLY A 104 -26.01 52.18 10.95
C GLY A 104 -24.56 52.45 11.38
N ILE A 105 -23.56 51.90 10.69
CA ILE A 105 -22.15 51.90 11.12
C ILE A 105 -21.57 53.31 11.32
N SER A 106 -22.16 54.34 10.70
CA SER A 106 -21.73 55.74 10.83
C SER A 106 -21.83 56.28 12.26
N LYS A 107 -22.64 55.67 13.14
CA LYS A 107 -22.74 56.06 14.56
C LYS A 107 -21.71 55.29 15.41
N PRO A 108 -20.91 55.96 16.26
CA PRO A 108 -19.80 55.31 17.00
C PRO A 108 -20.25 54.17 17.92
N HIS A 109 -21.37 54.32 18.64
CA HIS A 109 -21.93 53.25 19.50
C HIS A 109 -22.42 52.02 18.70
N ILE A 110 -22.85 52.20 17.46
CA ILE A 110 -23.26 51.10 16.57
C ILE A 110 -22.03 50.38 16.02
N LYS A 111 -20.98 51.12 15.69
CA LYS A 111 -19.69 50.56 15.26
C LYS A 111 -19.08 49.65 16.33
N GLU A 112 -19.12 50.06 17.60
CA GLU A 112 -18.63 49.24 18.72
C GLU A 112 -19.45 47.95 18.87
N LYS A 113 -20.79 48.04 18.90
CA LYS A 113 -21.69 46.87 18.93
C LYS A 113 -21.50 45.96 17.71
N PHE A 114 -21.23 46.52 16.53
CA PHE A 114 -20.94 45.75 15.31
C PHE A 114 -19.65 44.95 15.47
N ILE A 115 -18.58 45.54 15.99
CA ILE A 115 -17.31 44.86 16.23
C ILE A 115 -17.50 43.73 17.24
N GLU A 116 -18.19 43.99 18.35
CA GLU A 116 -18.47 42.98 19.38
C GLU A 116 -19.30 41.81 18.83
N THR A 117 -20.38 42.12 18.10
CA THR A 117 -21.25 41.12 17.46
C THR A 117 -20.50 40.33 16.40
N SER A 118 -19.61 40.97 15.64
CA SER A 118 -18.76 40.29 14.63
C SER A 118 -17.83 39.29 15.30
N LYS A 119 -17.16 39.69 16.39
CA LYS A 119 -16.32 38.78 17.20
C LYS A 119 -17.11 37.60 17.76
N LYS A 120 -18.32 37.85 18.29
CA LYS A 120 -19.23 36.80 18.79
C LYS A 120 -19.66 35.84 17.68
N LEU A 121 -20.04 36.37 16.51
CA LEU A 121 -20.44 35.57 15.35
C LEU A 121 -19.29 34.69 14.85
N GLU A 122 -18.10 35.25 14.69
CA GLU A 122 -16.90 34.51 14.28
C GLU A 122 -16.55 33.41 15.28
N HIS A 123 -16.68 33.68 16.58
CA HIS A 123 -16.49 32.70 17.64
C HIS A 123 -17.46 31.53 17.50
N GLU A 124 -18.77 31.80 17.39
CA GLU A 124 -19.79 30.75 17.29
C GLU A 124 -19.70 29.95 15.98
N ILE A 125 -19.41 30.59 14.84
CA ILE A 125 -19.14 29.89 13.57
C ILE A 125 -17.92 28.97 13.72
N SER A 126 -16.83 29.47 14.30
CA SER A 126 -15.61 28.70 14.51
C SER A 126 -15.84 27.51 15.44
N LYS A 127 -16.61 27.70 16.52
CA LYS A 127 -17.01 26.67 17.47
C LYS A 127 -17.89 25.60 16.81
N PHE A 128 -18.89 26.01 16.02
CA PHE A 128 -19.76 25.10 15.28
C PHE A 128 -18.97 24.23 14.28
N ILE A 129 -18.13 24.86 13.45
CA ILE A 129 -17.31 24.13 12.47
C ILE A 129 -16.36 23.16 13.19
N ARG A 130 -15.73 23.58 14.29
CA ARG A 130 -14.84 22.73 15.09
C ARG A 130 -15.56 21.53 15.70
N ASN A 131 -16.75 21.72 16.27
CA ASN A 131 -17.53 20.63 16.87
C ASN A 131 -17.93 19.60 15.82
N ARG A 132 -18.33 20.06 14.63
CA ARG A 132 -18.65 19.19 13.49
C ARG A 132 -17.42 18.45 12.98
N GLU A 133 -16.28 19.14 12.85
CA GLU A 133 -15.01 18.53 12.50
C GLU A 133 -14.58 17.48 13.53
N ASN A 134 -14.69 17.78 14.83
CA ASN A 134 -14.39 16.83 15.90
C ASN A 134 -15.22 15.56 15.81
N LYS A 135 -16.52 15.66 15.47
CA LYS A 135 -17.38 14.49 15.25
C LYS A 135 -16.92 13.64 14.06
N LYS A 136 -16.48 14.28 12.96
CA LYS A 136 -15.92 13.56 11.80
C LYS A 136 -14.58 12.92 12.12
N LEU A 137 -13.73 13.60 12.89
CA LEU A 137 -12.40 13.12 13.26
C LEU A 137 -12.41 12.10 14.40
N SER A 138 -13.45 12.04 15.24
CA SER A 138 -13.55 11.05 16.31
C SER A 138 -13.89 9.65 15.79
N ASN A 139 -14.74 9.54 14.76
CA ASN A 139 -15.08 8.27 14.12
C ASN A 139 -14.01 7.88 13.09
N ILE A 140 -13.52 6.64 13.19
CA ILE A 140 -12.42 6.13 12.36
C ILE A 140 -12.72 6.19 10.86
N LYS A 141 -13.94 5.82 10.43
CA LYS A 141 -14.32 5.79 9.01
C LYS A 141 -14.37 7.20 8.43
N THR A 142 -15.10 8.10 9.10
CA THR A 142 -15.25 9.48 8.64
C THR A 142 -13.96 10.29 8.75
N ARG A 143 -13.05 9.92 9.67
CA ARG A 143 -11.75 10.57 9.83
C ARG A 143 -10.92 10.45 8.56
N PHE A 144 -10.77 9.23 8.03
CA PHE A 144 -9.99 8.99 6.82
C PHE A 144 -10.56 9.76 5.63
N ASP A 145 -11.88 9.72 5.43
CA ASP A 145 -12.55 10.45 4.37
C ASP A 145 -12.33 11.96 4.49
N TYR A 146 -12.56 12.50 5.70
CA TYR A 146 -12.39 13.92 5.98
C TYR A 146 -10.95 14.38 5.73
N ILE A 147 -9.96 13.68 6.30
CA ILE A 147 -8.54 14.00 6.12
C ILE A 147 -8.14 13.91 4.65
N SER A 148 -8.58 12.86 3.96
CA SER A 148 -8.27 12.69 2.54
C SER A 148 -8.81 13.83 1.67
N SER A 149 -9.88 14.51 2.08
CA SER A 149 -10.46 15.62 1.32
C SER A 149 -9.59 16.88 1.24
N PHE A 150 -8.60 17.03 2.13
CA PHE A 150 -7.68 18.17 2.13
C PHE A 150 -6.20 17.79 2.15
N MET A 151 -5.84 16.58 2.58
CA MET A 151 -4.47 16.07 2.53
C MET A 151 -4.08 15.51 1.16
N LYS A 152 -5.02 14.91 0.44
CA LYS A 152 -4.78 14.63 -0.98
C LYS A 152 -4.83 15.97 -1.70
N PRO A 153 -3.92 16.26 -2.65
CA PRO A 153 -4.10 17.42 -3.51
C PRO A 153 -5.53 17.40 -4.04
N LYS A 154 -6.22 18.55 -4.08
CA LYS A 154 -7.65 18.71 -4.46
C LYS A 154 -8.01 18.20 -5.88
N ASN A 155 -7.17 17.39 -6.49
CA ASN A 155 -7.28 16.79 -7.81
C ASN A 155 -7.59 15.29 -7.72
N SER A 156 -8.60 14.88 -6.93
CA SER A 156 -9.19 13.54 -7.14
C SER A 156 -9.91 13.44 -8.49
N LYS A 157 -10.22 14.58 -9.10
CA LYS A 157 -10.55 14.70 -10.51
C LYS A 157 -9.27 15.03 -11.26
N ILE A 158 -8.93 14.19 -12.25
CA ILE A 158 -7.88 14.49 -13.23
C ILE A 158 -8.24 15.84 -13.86
N SER A 159 -7.50 16.90 -13.53
CA SER A 159 -7.84 18.28 -13.90
C SER A 159 -7.76 18.46 -15.41
N SER A 160 -6.59 18.15 -15.95
CA SER A 160 -6.30 18.09 -17.37
C SER A 160 -5.29 16.98 -17.64
N LEU A 161 -5.30 16.45 -18.86
CA LEU A 161 -4.21 15.62 -19.38
C LEU A 161 -3.57 16.36 -20.55
N ILE A 162 -2.27 16.18 -20.73
CA ILE A 162 -1.55 16.61 -21.92
C ILE A 162 -1.60 15.47 -22.94
N GLY A 163 -2.23 15.72 -24.10
CA GLY A 163 -2.28 14.78 -25.21
C GLY A 163 -0.98 14.72 -26.02
N GLN A 164 -0.95 13.91 -27.09
CA GLN A 164 0.23 13.69 -27.93
C GLN A 164 0.78 14.97 -28.62
N ASN A 165 -0.05 16.03 -28.76
CA ASN A 165 0.33 17.30 -29.39
C ASN A 165 0.46 18.47 -28.39
N ASN A 166 0.82 18.21 -27.13
CA ASN A 166 0.85 19.22 -26.05
C ASN A 166 -0.47 19.96 -25.79
N GLN A 167 -1.59 19.47 -26.30
CA GLN A 167 -2.90 20.05 -26.06
C GLN A 167 -3.45 19.65 -24.69
N HIS A 168 -4.03 20.61 -23.97
CA HIS A 168 -4.67 20.37 -22.68
C HIS A 168 -6.09 19.85 -22.85
N ILE A 169 -6.33 18.65 -22.31
CA ILE A 169 -7.60 17.92 -22.44
C ILE A 169 -8.36 18.01 -21.13
N PHE A 170 -9.55 18.61 -21.17
CA PHE A 170 -10.40 18.82 -19.98
C PHE A 170 -11.61 17.87 -19.92
N SER A 171 -12.09 17.37 -21.07
CA SER A 171 -13.27 16.48 -21.15
C SER A 171 -13.02 15.15 -20.46
N ASN A 172 -13.89 14.75 -19.52
CA ASN A 172 -13.76 13.48 -18.80
C ASN A 172 -13.83 12.27 -19.72
N GLN A 173 -14.68 12.32 -20.78
CA GLN A 173 -14.82 11.24 -21.75
C GLN A 173 -13.53 11.02 -22.56
N ILE A 174 -12.93 12.11 -23.05
CA ILE A 174 -11.67 12.04 -23.81
C ILE A 174 -10.53 11.57 -22.89
N LYS A 175 -10.47 12.08 -21.65
CA LYS A 175 -9.48 11.63 -20.65
C LYS A 175 -9.59 10.14 -20.36
N SER A 176 -10.81 9.58 -20.22
CA SER A 176 -10.97 8.14 -20.00
C SER A 176 -10.47 7.32 -21.18
N ASN A 177 -10.74 7.73 -22.42
CA ASN A 177 -10.26 7.02 -23.61
C ASN A 177 -8.73 7.05 -23.73
N ILE A 178 -8.10 8.22 -23.58
CA ILE A 178 -6.63 8.34 -23.65
C ILE A 178 -5.93 7.50 -22.59
N LEU A 179 -6.46 7.47 -21.37
CA LEU A 179 -5.94 6.60 -20.32
C LEU A 179 -6.14 5.12 -20.67
N ALA A 180 -7.29 4.76 -21.25
CA ALA A 180 -7.54 3.39 -21.69
C ALA A 180 -6.57 2.96 -22.79
N ASP A 181 -6.31 3.82 -23.78
CA ASP A 181 -5.32 3.56 -24.84
C ASP A 181 -3.91 3.41 -24.27
N GLN A 182 -3.51 4.28 -23.36
CA GLN A 182 -2.19 4.21 -22.72
C GLN A 182 -2.02 2.98 -21.82
N PHE A 183 -3.07 2.54 -21.11
CA PHE A 183 -3.01 1.30 -20.33
C PHE A 183 -3.02 0.08 -21.25
N SER A 184 -3.80 0.12 -22.34
CA SER A 184 -3.84 -0.96 -23.33
C SER A 184 -2.52 -1.14 -24.05
N SER A 185 -1.77 -0.06 -24.32
CA SER A 185 -0.48 -0.13 -25.04
C SER A 185 0.65 -0.78 -24.24
N VAL A 186 0.42 -1.08 -22.96
CA VAL A 186 1.37 -1.79 -22.11
C VAL A 186 1.32 -3.29 -22.35
N PHE A 187 0.14 -3.81 -22.68
CA PHE A 187 -0.04 -5.24 -22.83
C PHE A 187 0.74 -5.73 -24.04
N SER A 188 1.36 -6.89 -23.90
CA SER A 188 2.07 -7.54 -25.00
C SER A 188 1.06 -8.12 -25.96
N ASN A 189 1.24 -7.90 -27.26
CA ASN A 189 0.49 -8.60 -28.29
C ASN A 189 0.93 -10.07 -28.27
N GLN A 190 0.14 -10.92 -27.61
CA GLN A 190 0.30 -12.35 -27.79
C GLN A 190 -0.22 -12.66 -29.19
N ASN A 191 0.68 -12.94 -30.14
CA ASN A 191 0.28 -13.77 -31.26
C ASN A 191 -0.21 -15.07 -30.62
N LEU A 192 -1.52 -15.33 -30.70
CA LEU A 192 -2.12 -16.61 -30.35
C LEU A 192 -1.63 -17.66 -31.35
N SER A 193 -0.35 -18.01 -31.32
CA SER A 193 0.01 -19.36 -31.70
C SER A 193 -0.49 -20.23 -30.56
N SER A 194 -1.62 -20.89 -30.82
CA SER A 194 -2.09 -22.07 -30.12
C SER A 194 -0.97 -23.12 -30.11
N GLN A 195 0.04 -22.93 -29.28
CA GLN A 195 0.94 -23.99 -28.88
C GLN A 195 0.09 -24.89 -28.00
N THR A 196 -0.33 -26.00 -28.58
CA THR A 196 -0.84 -27.16 -27.85
C THR A 196 0.15 -27.45 -26.72
N PHE A 197 -0.30 -27.25 -25.48
CA PHE A 197 0.49 -27.55 -24.30
C PHE A 197 0.73 -29.05 -24.29
N SER A 198 1.93 -29.48 -24.71
CA SER A 198 2.39 -30.84 -24.49
C SER A 198 2.88 -30.92 -23.05
N PHE A 199 2.05 -31.49 -22.18
CA PHE A 199 2.39 -31.78 -20.80
C PHE A 199 3.43 -32.90 -20.78
N SER A 200 4.71 -32.59 -20.63
CA SER A 200 5.72 -33.61 -20.38
C SER A 200 5.62 -34.04 -18.91
N ASN A 201 5.13 -35.27 -18.70
CA ASN A 201 5.10 -35.91 -17.39
C ASN A 201 6.52 -36.30 -16.98
N HIS A 202 7.29 -35.40 -16.34
CA HIS A 202 8.50 -35.80 -15.63
C HIS A 202 8.73 -34.99 -14.36
N SER A 203 8.34 -35.61 -13.24
CA SER A 203 8.97 -35.65 -11.90
C SER A 203 7.88 -35.92 -10.84
N PRO A 204 8.17 -36.63 -9.73
CA PRO A 204 7.20 -36.96 -8.69
C PRO A 204 6.96 -35.75 -7.76
N LEU A 205 6.71 -34.57 -8.34
CA LEU A 205 6.28 -33.44 -7.53
C LEU A 205 4.84 -33.68 -7.05
N PRO A 206 4.50 -33.32 -5.80
CA PRO A 206 3.11 -33.28 -5.36
C PRO A 206 2.33 -32.35 -6.29
N THR A 207 1.14 -32.79 -6.70
CA THR A 207 0.30 -32.06 -7.64
C THR A 207 -0.99 -31.60 -6.98
N ILE A 208 -1.51 -30.46 -7.44
CA ILE A 208 -2.86 -29.97 -7.14
C ILE A 208 -3.66 -29.93 -8.43
N LEU A 209 -4.72 -30.74 -8.49
CA LEU A 209 -5.55 -30.91 -9.69
C LEU A 209 -6.85 -30.11 -9.61
N THR A 210 -7.43 -30.01 -8.42
CA THR A 210 -8.72 -29.36 -8.17
C THR A 210 -8.77 -28.80 -6.76
N ILE A 211 -9.78 -27.98 -6.47
CA ILE A 211 -10.03 -27.37 -5.16
C ILE A 211 -11.47 -27.69 -4.75
N SER A 212 -11.65 -28.25 -3.55
CA SER A 212 -12.98 -28.44 -2.98
C SER A 212 -13.49 -27.11 -2.42
N ILE A 213 -14.74 -26.77 -2.73
CA ILE A 213 -15.38 -25.55 -2.20
C ILE A 213 -16.43 -25.96 -1.17
N GLU A 214 -16.10 -25.76 0.10
CA GLU A 214 -17.02 -26.05 1.21
C GLU A 214 -17.79 -24.80 1.65
N PRO A 215 -19.06 -24.94 2.08
CA PRO A 215 -19.85 -23.82 2.60
C PRO A 215 -19.16 -23.04 3.72
N GLN A 216 -18.46 -23.75 4.61
CA GLN A 216 -17.75 -23.13 5.74
C GLN A 216 -16.62 -22.20 5.26
N ILE A 217 -15.85 -22.62 4.24
CA ILE A 217 -14.78 -21.82 3.65
C ILE A 217 -15.35 -20.54 3.01
N VAL A 218 -16.48 -20.66 2.31
CA VAL A 218 -17.19 -19.52 1.71
C VAL A 218 -17.70 -18.57 2.81
N PHE A 219 -18.31 -19.10 3.87
CA PHE A 219 -18.78 -18.35 5.02
C PHE A 219 -17.66 -17.54 5.68
N ASP A 220 -16.53 -18.17 5.96
CA ASP A 220 -15.38 -17.54 6.63
C ASP A 220 -14.73 -16.49 5.73
N THR A 221 -14.72 -16.71 4.42
CA THR A 221 -14.22 -15.74 3.45
C THR A 221 -15.12 -14.50 3.38
N ILE A 222 -16.44 -14.67 3.32
CA ILE A 222 -17.40 -13.56 3.31
C ILE A 222 -17.38 -12.80 4.65
N SER A 223 -17.24 -13.51 5.78
CA SER A 223 -17.16 -12.92 7.12
C SER A 223 -16.01 -11.91 7.26
N ARG A 224 -14.89 -12.17 6.58
CA ARG A 224 -13.69 -11.33 6.57
C ARG A 224 -13.74 -10.17 5.58
N LEU A 225 -14.76 -10.07 4.74
CA LEU A 225 -14.94 -8.91 3.84
C LEU A 225 -15.07 -7.61 4.64
N ASP A 226 -14.70 -6.50 4.04
CA ASP A 226 -14.95 -5.19 4.63
C ASP A 226 -16.42 -4.76 4.43
N ASN A 227 -16.94 -3.94 5.33
CA ASN A 227 -18.26 -3.33 5.18
C ASN A 227 -18.18 -2.13 4.20
N SER A 228 -17.68 -2.38 3.00
CA SER A 228 -17.48 -1.35 1.97
C SER A 228 -18.57 -1.37 0.92
N ASN A 229 -18.99 -0.19 0.50
CA ASN A 229 -19.84 0.01 -0.68
C ASN A 229 -18.93 0.26 -1.89
N ASN A 230 -18.10 -0.73 -2.22
CA ASN A 230 -17.16 -0.66 -3.33
C ASN A 230 -17.89 -0.65 -4.68
N THR A 231 -17.23 -0.14 -5.71
CA THR A 231 -17.71 -0.36 -7.08
C THR A 231 -17.35 -1.78 -7.48
N SER A 232 -18.34 -2.51 -7.99
CA SER A 232 -18.24 -3.85 -8.56
C SER A 232 -18.82 -3.83 -9.97
N PRO A 233 -18.19 -4.44 -10.99
CA PRO A 233 -18.72 -4.50 -12.36
C PRO A 233 -20.12 -5.12 -12.47
N ASP A 234 -20.44 -6.08 -11.60
CA ASP A 234 -21.76 -6.71 -11.49
C ASP A 234 -22.78 -5.89 -10.68
N GLY A 235 -22.38 -4.75 -10.12
CA GLY A 235 -23.24 -3.87 -9.33
C GLY A 235 -23.51 -4.32 -7.89
N VAL A 236 -22.91 -5.42 -7.42
CA VAL A 236 -23.11 -5.95 -6.05
C VAL A 236 -21.86 -5.73 -5.19
N PRO A 237 -21.89 -4.86 -4.17
CA PRO A 237 -20.73 -4.54 -3.34
C PRO A 237 -20.49 -5.54 -2.20
N ASN A 238 -19.29 -5.50 -1.60
CA ASN A 238 -18.86 -6.32 -0.46
C ASN A 238 -19.84 -6.25 0.72
N ILE A 239 -20.37 -5.06 1.04
CA ILE A 239 -21.34 -4.89 2.12
C ILE A 239 -22.59 -5.75 1.94
N PHE A 240 -23.05 -5.95 0.69
CA PHE A 240 -24.23 -6.77 0.41
C PHE A 240 -23.94 -8.24 0.74
N TYR A 241 -22.85 -8.78 0.20
CA TYR A 241 -22.42 -10.16 0.51
C TYR A 241 -22.20 -10.37 2.01
N LYS A 242 -21.56 -9.41 2.69
CA LYS A 242 -21.28 -9.51 4.13
C LYS A 242 -22.55 -9.47 4.99
N LYS A 243 -23.52 -8.63 4.63
CA LYS A 243 -24.78 -8.49 5.38
C LYS A 243 -25.79 -9.60 5.08
N CYS A 244 -25.68 -10.22 3.91
CA CYS A 244 -26.49 -11.36 3.49
C CYS A 244 -25.73 -12.69 3.55
N ARG A 245 -24.62 -12.75 4.30
CA ARG A 245 -23.69 -13.88 4.32
C ARG A 245 -24.42 -15.20 4.55
N ASP A 246 -25.16 -15.29 5.64
CA ASP A 246 -25.75 -16.54 6.12
C ASP A 246 -26.70 -17.15 5.08
N THR A 247 -27.37 -16.30 4.29
CA THR A 247 -28.28 -16.71 3.21
C THR A 247 -27.62 -16.89 1.84
N LEU A 248 -26.45 -16.30 1.60
CA LEU A 248 -25.76 -16.36 0.31
C LEU A 248 -24.65 -17.41 0.24
N VAL A 249 -24.29 -18.04 1.36
CA VAL A 249 -23.23 -19.07 1.38
C VAL A 249 -23.55 -20.23 0.45
N LEU A 250 -24.76 -20.81 0.55
CA LEU A 250 -25.16 -21.96 -0.25
C LEU A 250 -25.14 -21.69 -1.77
N PRO A 251 -25.81 -20.64 -2.30
CA PRO A 251 -25.78 -20.40 -3.75
C PRO A 251 -24.38 -20.08 -4.26
N LEU A 252 -23.58 -19.34 -3.49
CA LEU A 252 -22.19 -19.05 -3.89
C LEU A 252 -21.34 -20.31 -3.89
N THR A 253 -21.50 -21.20 -2.91
CA THR A 253 -20.79 -22.48 -2.86
C THR A 253 -21.10 -23.32 -4.10
N HIS A 254 -22.37 -23.39 -4.50
CA HIS A 254 -22.79 -24.10 -5.71
C HIS A 254 -22.13 -23.50 -6.97
N ILE A 255 -22.24 -22.19 -7.16
CA ILE A 255 -21.65 -21.48 -8.31
C ILE A 255 -20.13 -21.65 -8.36
N PHE A 256 -19.45 -21.53 -7.23
CA PHE A 256 -18.00 -21.66 -7.12
C PHE A 256 -17.54 -23.09 -7.40
N SER A 257 -18.24 -24.09 -6.84
CA SER A 257 -17.97 -25.50 -7.12
C SER A 257 -18.10 -25.80 -8.60
N LEU A 258 -19.21 -25.36 -9.22
CA LEU A 258 -19.45 -25.53 -10.65
C LEU A 258 -18.37 -24.83 -11.50
N SER A 259 -17.93 -23.63 -11.08
CA SER A 259 -16.85 -22.90 -11.74
C SER A 259 -15.54 -23.69 -11.76
N ILE A 260 -15.10 -24.22 -10.61
CA ILE A 260 -13.88 -25.04 -10.51
C ILE A 260 -14.04 -26.34 -11.31
N LEU A 261 -15.15 -27.07 -11.14
CA LEU A 261 -15.36 -28.37 -11.79
C LEU A 261 -15.41 -28.25 -13.33
N SER A 262 -16.07 -27.21 -13.84
CA SER A 262 -16.12 -26.93 -15.28
C SER A 262 -14.89 -26.19 -15.81
N SER A 263 -13.99 -25.73 -14.94
CA SER A 263 -12.85 -24.87 -15.30
C SER A 263 -13.25 -23.59 -16.05
N LYS A 264 -14.44 -23.05 -15.75
CA LYS A 264 -15.00 -21.86 -16.41
C LYS A 264 -15.36 -20.79 -15.39
N ILE A 265 -15.17 -19.52 -15.77
CA ILE A 265 -15.65 -18.38 -14.98
C ILE A 265 -16.71 -17.57 -15.75
N PRO A 266 -17.69 -16.99 -15.04
CA PRO A 266 -18.64 -16.07 -15.63
C PRO A 266 -17.97 -14.89 -16.36
N SER A 267 -18.49 -14.56 -17.54
CA SER A 267 -17.99 -13.52 -18.44
C SER A 267 -17.95 -12.13 -17.78
N ILE A 268 -18.86 -11.86 -16.83
CA ILE A 268 -18.91 -10.63 -16.05
C ILE A 268 -17.73 -10.51 -15.06
N TRP A 269 -17.17 -11.63 -14.57
CA TRP A 269 -15.97 -11.62 -13.73
C TRP A 269 -14.72 -11.25 -14.52
N LYS A 270 -14.73 -11.47 -15.85
CA LYS A 270 -13.67 -11.05 -16.78
C LYS A 270 -13.69 -9.55 -17.10
N LYS A 271 -14.62 -8.77 -16.52
CA LYS A 271 -14.73 -7.32 -16.73
C LYS A 271 -14.13 -6.56 -15.55
N ALA A 272 -13.28 -5.58 -15.83
CA ALA A 272 -12.70 -4.70 -14.82
C ALA A 272 -13.11 -3.23 -15.05
N ILE A 273 -13.31 -2.50 -13.95
CA ILE A 273 -13.42 -1.04 -13.97
C ILE A 273 -12.11 -0.47 -13.43
N ILE A 274 -11.33 0.20 -14.27
CA ILE A 274 -10.06 0.79 -13.89
C ILE A 274 -10.27 2.19 -13.31
N ASN A 275 -9.78 2.39 -12.10
CA ASN A 275 -9.63 3.70 -11.50
C ASN A 275 -8.15 4.16 -11.64
N PRO A 276 -7.88 5.22 -12.41
CA PRO A 276 -6.52 5.72 -12.58
C PRO A 276 -6.02 6.40 -11.29
N ILE A 277 -4.91 5.90 -10.72
CA ILE A 277 -4.30 6.46 -9.50
C ILE A 277 -3.00 7.19 -9.83
N PRO A 278 -2.81 8.47 -9.43
CA PRO A 278 -1.56 9.19 -9.65
C PRO A 278 -0.33 8.50 -9.03
N LYS A 279 0.76 8.39 -9.80
CA LYS A 279 2.09 7.94 -9.35
C LYS A 279 2.85 9.05 -8.61
N LYS A 280 2.64 10.30 -9.02
CA LYS A 280 3.33 11.50 -8.53
C LYS A 280 2.34 12.62 -8.21
N THR A 281 2.82 13.65 -7.50
CA THR A 281 2.06 14.88 -7.28
C THR A 281 1.90 15.63 -8.60
N ASN A 282 0.71 16.19 -8.86
CA ASN A 282 0.37 16.91 -10.09
C ASN A 282 0.65 16.11 -11.37
N PRO A 283 -0.02 14.96 -11.57
CA PRO A 283 0.14 14.17 -12.79
C PRO A 283 -0.36 14.97 -14.01
N GLN A 284 0.40 14.96 -15.10
CA GLN A 284 0.08 15.70 -16.32
C GLN A 284 -0.09 14.78 -17.52
N TYR A 285 0.61 13.65 -17.53
CA TYR A 285 0.61 12.70 -18.63
C TYR A 285 -0.11 11.40 -18.24
N PRO A 286 -0.71 10.67 -19.20
CA PRO A 286 -1.35 9.37 -18.94
C PRO A 286 -0.42 8.37 -18.21
N ILE A 287 0.86 8.33 -18.58
CA ILE A 287 1.86 7.43 -17.96
C ILE A 287 2.10 7.70 -16.47
N ASP A 288 1.71 8.89 -15.97
CA ASP A 288 1.77 9.26 -14.56
C ASP A 288 0.69 8.56 -13.72
N PHE A 289 -0.19 7.75 -14.31
CA PHE A 289 -1.25 7.03 -13.61
C PHE A 289 -0.99 5.51 -13.55
N ARG A 290 -1.48 4.87 -12.49
CA ARG A 290 -1.54 3.41 -12.33
C ARG A 290 -2.95 2.90 -12.64
N PRO A 291 -3.09 1.78 -13.35
CA PRO A 291 -4.38 1.16 -13.62
C PRO A 291 -4.83 0.25 -12.46
N ILE A 292 -5.56 0.75 -11.47
CA ILE A 292 -6.12 -0.12 -10.42
C ILE A 292 -7.45 -0.70 -10.87
N SER A 293 -7.49 -2.02 -11.01
CA SER A 293 -8.67 -2.78 -11.44
C SER A 293 -9.64 -3.02 -10.28
N LEU A 294 -10.89 -2.62 -10.49
CA LEU A 294 -12.02 -2.98 -9.63
C LEU A 294 -12.74 -4.17 -10.29
N LEU A 295 -12.64 -5.34 -9.66
CA LEU A 295 -13.23 -6.61 -10.09
C LEU A 295 -14.53 -6.90 -9.33
N CYS A 296 -15.27 -7.93 -9.77
CA CYS A 296 -16.49 -8.37 -9.11
C CYS A 296 -16.21 -8.84 -7.68
N SER A 297 -17.06 -8.43 -6.73
CA SER A 297 -16.92 -8.84 -5.33
C SER A 297 -17.04 -10.35 -5.14
N SER A 298 -17.93 -11.02 -5.88
CA SER A 298 -18.07 -12.48 -5.93
C SER A 298 -16.83 -13.18 -6.49
N SER A 299 -16.28 -12.69 -7.62
CA SER A 299 -15.01 -13.16 -8.18
C SER A 299 -13.91 -13.11 -7.13
N LYS A 300 -13.79 -12.00 -6.40
CA LYS A 300 -12.78 -11.84 -5.34
C LYS A 300 -12.97 -12.83 -4.18
N ILE A 301 -14.20 -13.23 -3.86
CA ILE A 301 -14.42 -14.26 -2.85
C ILE A 301 -13.80 -15.58 -3.33
N LEU A 302 -14.10 -16.01 -4.56
CA LEU A 302 -13.53 -17.24 -5.12
C LEU A 302 -12.00 -17.15 -5.30
N GLU A 303 -11.49 -16.05 -5.84
CA GLU A 303 -10.05 -15.79 -5.97
C GLU A 303 -9.36 -15.93 -4.61
N LYS A 304 -9.98 -15.47 -3.51
CA LYS A 304 -9.40 -15.58 -2.17
C LYS A 304 -9.32 -17.01 -1.68
N ILE A 305 -10.35 -17.82 -1.96
CA ILE A 305 -10.37 -19.25 -1.62
C ILE A 305 -9.24 -19.95 -2.39
N ILE A 306 -9.19 -19.77 -3.71
CA ILE A 306 -8.16 -20.35 -4.58
C ILE A 306 -6.76 -19.90 -4.15
N ALA A 307 -6.57 -18.61 -3.86
CA ALA A 307 -5.28 -18.07 -3.45
C ALA A 307 -4.77 -18.71 -2.14
N ASN A 308 -5.65 -18.99 -1.18
CA ASN A 308 -5.24 -19.63 0.07
C ASN A 308 -4.79 -21.09 -0.16
N GLU A 309 -5.50 -21.84 -1.01
CA GLU A 309 -5.15 -23.21 -1.37
C GLU A 309 -3.83 -23.27 -2.15
N LEU A 310 -3.69 -22.43 -3.19
CA LEU A 310 -2.45 -22.34 -3.96
C LEU A 310 -1.28 -21.87 -3.10
N GLN A 311 -1.48 -20.91 -2.20
CA GLN A 311 -0.43 -20.47 -1.27
C GLN A 311 -0.01 -21.62 -0.35
N SER A 312 -0.96 -22.38 0.20
CA SER A 312 -0.66 -23.52 1.08
C SER A 312 0.12 -24.61 0.33
N PHE A 313 -0.24 -24.90 -0.92
CA PHE A 313 0.50 -25.81 -1.79
C PHE A 313 1.93 -25.30 -2.08
N ILE A 314 2.07 -24.04 -2.48
CA ILE A 314 3.35 -23.40 -2.81
C ILE A 314 4.30 -23.39 -1.60
N GLU A 315 3.79 -23.06 -0.41
CA GLU A 315 4.56 -23.01 0.84
C GLU A 315 4.97 -24.42 1.31
N SER A 316 4.05 -25.38 1.32
CA SER A 316 4.31 -26.76 1.76
C SER A 316 5.36 -27.45 0.90
N ASN A 317 5.41 -27.11 -0.38
CA ASN A 317 6.35 -27.68 -1.35
C ASN A 317 7.61 -26.82 -1.56
N LYS A 318 7.80 -25.76 -0.78
CA LYS A 318 8.97 -24.85 -0.84
C LYS A 318 9.27 -24.35 -2.26
N ILE A 319 8.23 -24.06 -3.03
CA ILE A 319 8.35 -23.62 -4.43
C ILE A 319 8.96 -22.22 -4.53
N LEU A 320 8.64 -21.33 -3.58
CA LEU A 320 9.21 -19.99 -3.56
C LEU A 320 10.65 -20.01 -3.04
N PRO A 321 11.59 -19.35 -3.73
CA PRO A 321 12.97 -19.29 -3.31
C PRO A 321 13.09 -18.49 -2.00
N ALA A 322 14.06 -18.86 -1.15
CA ALA A 322 14.23 -18.24 0.16
C ALA A 322 14.50 -16.72 0.07
N CYS A 323 15.14 -16.27 -1.01
CA CYS A 323 15.41 -14.86 -1.27
C CYS A 323 14.18 -14.00 -1.65
N GLN A 324 12.98 -14.59 -1.81
CA GLN A 324 11.73 -13.86 -2.06
C GLN A 324 11.03 -13.49 -0.74
N HIS A 325 10.94 -12.18 -0.48
CA HIS A 325 10.25 -11.62 0.70
C HIS A 325 8.93 -10.93 0.34
N GLY A 326 8.72 -10.59 -0.94
CA GLY A 326 7.51 -9.92 -1.41
C GLY A 326 6.31 -10.86 -1.38
N PHE A 327 5.18 -10.36 -0.88
CA PHE A 327 3.90 -11.09 -0.82
C PHE A 327 3.94 -12.46 -0.11
N ARG A 328 4.94 -12.69 0.74
CA ARG A 328 5.13 -13.94 1.47
C ARG A 328 4.83 -13.76 2.96
N LYS A 329 4.21 -14.77 3.59
CA LYS A 329 3.97 -14.78 5.04
C LYS A 329 5.30 -14.77 5.80
N SER A 330 5.34 -14.15 6.97
CA SER A 330 6.54 -14.07 7.85
C SER A 330 7.75 -13.32 7.26
N HIS A 331 7.59 -12.67 6.10
CA HIS A 331 8.60 -11.82 5.48
C HIS A 331 8.06 -10.38 5.40
N SER A 332 8.98 -9.42 5.42
CA SER A 332 8.68 -7.99 5.34
C SER A 332 9.85 -7.23 4.71
N VAL A 333 9.63 -5.95 4.40
CA VAL A 333 10.71 -5.03 4.00
C VAL A 333 11.86 -5.07 5.01
N SER A 334 11.54 -5.00 6.32
CA SER A 334 12.56 -5.00 7.36
C SER A 334 13.36 -6.30 7.39
N THR A 335 12.72 -7.47 7.25
CA THR A 335 13.45 -8.75 7.23
C THR A 335 14.51 -8.80 6.13
N GLN A 336 14.16 -8.41 4.89
CA GLN A 336 15.09 -8.45 3.77
C GLN A 336 16.23 -7.44 3.94
N LEU A 337 15.91 -6.20 4.32
CA LEU A 337 16.92 -5.16 4.48
C LEU A 337 17.87 -5.45 5.64
N LEU A 338 17.41 -6.18 6.67
CA LEU A 338 18.26 -6.62 7.77
C LEU A 338 19.27 -7.68 7.35
N GLU A 339 18.89 -8.64 6.51
CA GLU A 339 19.83 -9.62 5.92
C GLU A 339 20.90 -8.91 5.10
N VAL A 340 20.47 -7.99 4.22
CA VAL A 340 21.38 -7.21 3.36
C VAL A 340 22.31 -6.34 4.21
N MET A 341 21.81 -5.70 5.26
CA MET A 341 22.64 -4.91 6.17
C MET A 341 23.60 -5.76 7.00
N ASP A 342 23.21 -6.97 7.38
CA ASP A 342 24.10 -7.90 8.06
C ASP A 342 25.28 -8.26 7.14
N ASP A 343 24.99 -8.67 5.90
CA ASP A 343 26.00 -8.97 4.88
C ASP A 343 26.91 -7.77 4.60
N PHE A 344 26.33 -6.58 4.42
CA PHE A 344 27.09 -5.37 4.12
C PHE A 344 28.04 -5.00 5.25
N THR A 345 27.54 -4.99 6.48
CA THR A 345 28.37 -4.63 7.64
C THR A 345 29.43 -5.69 7.93
N CYS A 346 29.14 -6.98 7.73
CA CYS A 346 30.12 -8.07 7.81
C CYS A 346 31.21 -7.96 6.75
N ALA A 347 30.86 -7.61 5.51
CA ALA A 347 31.84 -7.42 4.44
C ALA A 347 32.77 -6.24 4.74
N LEU A 348 32.23 -5.10 5.18
CA LEU A 348 33.02 -3.92 5.55
C LEU A 348 33.92 -4.16 6.78
N GLU A 349 33.45 -4.94 7.75
CA GLU A 349 34.25 -5.39 8.90
C GLU A 349 35.51 -6.15 8.46
N ASN A 350 35.38 -6.94 7.40
CA ASN A 350 36.48 -7.69 6.78
C ASN A 350 37.26 -6.88 5.73
N LYS A 351 37.05 -5.56 5.65
CA LYS A 351 37.67 -4.66 4.66
C LYS A 351 37.39 -5.04 3.20
N ASN A 352 36.31 -5.78 2.95
CA ASN A 352 35.88 -6.14 1.60
C ASN A 352 35.07 -5.01 0.97
N SER A 353 35.07 -4.97 -0.36
CA SER A 353 34.22 -4.07 -1.16
C SER A 353 32.95 -4.80 -1.61
N ILE A 354 31.89 -4.04 -1.87
CA ILE A 354 30.60 -4.58 -2.31
C ILE A 354 30.08 -3.76 -3.48
N ASP A 355 29.62 -4.43 -4.53
CA ASP A 355 28.85 -3.82 -5.60
C ASP A 355 27.43 -4.35 -5.50
N THR A 356 26.46 -3.44 -5.37
CA THR A 356 25.03 -3.78 -5.33
C THR A 356 24.34 -3.19 -6.54
N ILE A 357 23.76 -4.07 -7.37
CA ILE A 357 23.01 -3.69 -8.56
C ILE A 357 21.53 -3.81 -8.23
N TYR A 358 20.82 -2.69 -8.33
CA TYR A 358 19.37 -2.60 -8.23
C TYR A 358 18.77 -2.63 -9.62
N PHE A 359 17.78 -3.49 -9.81
CA PHE A 359 17.08 -3.67 -11.08
C PHE A 359 15.64 -3.16 -10.95
N ASP A 360 15.08 -2.58 -12.02
CA ASP A 360 13.66 -2.21 -12.12
C ASP A 360 13.05 -2.89 -13.36
N LEU A 361 11.99 -3.67 -13.15
CA LEU A 361 11.23 -4.28 -14.24
C LEU A 361 10.11 -3.34 -14.70
N ALA A 362 10.12 -3.00 -15.98
CA ALA A 362 9.12 -2.11 -16.58
C ALA A 362 7.74 -2.80 -16.62
N LYS A 363 6.85 -2.37 -15.71
CA LYS A 363 5.44 -2.78 -15.68
C LYS A 363 5.28 -4.30 -15.59
N ALA A 364 6.08 -4.93 -14.73
CA ALA A 364 6.24 -6.38 -14.63
C ALA A 364 4.92 -7.16 -14.54
N PHE A 365 3.96 -6.65 -13.75
CA PHE A 365 2.64 -7.27 -13.59
C PHE A 365 1.80 -7.27 -14.88
N ASP A 366 1.92 -6.22 -15.70
CA ASP A 366 1.11 -6.04 -16.91
C ASP A 366 1.68 -6.82 -18.11
N THR A 367 2.95 -7.24 -18.05
CA THR A 367 3.68 -7.84 -19.18
C THR A 367 3.78 -9.37 -19.14
N VAL A 368 3.45 -10.02 -18.01
CA VAL A 368 3.53 -11.48 -17.87
C VAL A 368 2.74 -12.20 -18.99
N PRO A 369 3.41 -13.02 -19.82
CA PRO A 369 2.72 -13.78 -20.86
C PRO A 369 1.92 -14.93 -20.25
N HIS A 370 0.63 -15.04 -20.61
CA HIS A 370 -0.26 -16.05 -20.01
C HIS A 370 0.18 -17.48 -20.31
N SER A 371 0.62 -17.76 -21.54
CA SER A 371 1.08 -19.11 -21.91
C SER A 371 2.33 -19.55 -21.13
N LEU A 372 3.31 -18.65 -20.95
CA LEU A 372 4.50 -18.94 -20.15
C LEU A 372 4.14 -19.11 -18.67
N LEU A 373 3.25 -18.28 -18.13
CA LEU A 373 2.76 -18.43 -16.76
C LEU A 373 2.11 -19.80 -16.55
N LEU A 374 1.18 -20.20 -17.41
CA LEU A 374 0.51 -21.50 -17.32
C LEU A 374 1.51 -22.67 -17.45
N SER A 375 2.49 -22.56 -18.35
CA SER A 375 3.56 -23.56 -18.47
C SER A 375 4.36 -23.70 -17.18
N LYS A 376 4.75 -22.58 -16.54
CA LYS A 376 5.47 -22.60 -15.27
C LYS A 376 4.64 -23.16 -14.12
N LEU A 377 3.35 -22.78 -14.03
CA LEU A 377 2.43 -23.33 -13.03
C LEU A 377 2.30 -24.85 -13.17
N CYS A 378 2.21 -25.35 -14.40
CA CYS A 378 2.17 -26.79 -14.65
C CYS A 378 3.44 -27.51 -14.19
N LYS A 379 4.63 -26.92 -14.47
CA LYS A 379 5.93 -27.47 -14.05
C LYS A 379 6.11 -27.59 -12.54
N ILE A 380 5.44 -26.75 -11.75
CA ILE A 380 5.49 -26.81 -10.28
C ILE A 380 4.37 -27.67 -9.67
N GLY A 381 3.60 -28.39 -10.47
CA GLY A 381 2.57 -29.33 -10.02
C GLY A 381 1.14 -28.79 -9.96
N ILE A 382 0.88 -27.54 -10.42
CA ILE A 382 -0.50 -27.03 -10.54
C ILE A 382 -1.07 -27.48 -11.89
N GLN A 383 -1.98 -28.43 -11.87
CA GLN A 383 -2.46 -29.14 -13.06
C GLN A 383 -4.00 -29.30 -13.03
N GLY A 384 -4.56 -30.09 -13.95
CA GLY A 384 -5.98 -30.43 -13.96
C GLY A 384 -6.92 -29.22 -14.07
N ASN A 385 -8.05 -29.32 -13.37
CA ASN A 385 -9.12 -28.32 -13.40
C ASN A 385 -8.64 -26.95 -12.92
N ILE A 386 -7.77 -26.88 -11.90
CA ILE A 386 -7.32 -25.59 -11.39
C ILE A 386 -6.43 -24.85 -12.40
N LEU A 387 -5.58 -25.57 -13.15
CA LEU A 387 -4.77 -24.95 -14.21
C LEU A 387 -5.65 -24.46 -15.36
N SER A 388 -6.62 -25.27 -15.78
CA SER A 388 -7.61 -24.92 -16.80
C SER A 388 -8.47 -23.71 -16.38
N TRP A 389 -8.85 -23.65 -15.10
CA TRP A 389 -9.56 -22.53 -14.52
C TRP A 389 -8.71 -21.25 -14.54
N LEU A 390 -7.41 -21.34 -14.19
CA LEU A 390 -6.48 -20.21 -14.26
C LEU A 390 -6.30 -19.72 -15.71
N ASN A 391 -6.30 -20.62 -16.69
CA ASN A 391 -6.29 -20.24 -18.10
C ASN A 391 -7.57 -19.48 -18.50
N ASP A 392 -8.75 -19.97 -18.11
CA ASP A 392 -10.01 -19.27 -18.39
C ASP A 392 -10.08 -17.93 -17.64
N TYR A 393 -9.54 -17.86 -16.42
CA TYR A 393 -9.42 -16.65 -15.61
C TYR A 393 -8.48 -15.60 -16.21
N LEU A 394 -7.37 -15.99 -16.85
CA LEU A 394 -6.43 -15.00 -17.42
C LEU A 394 -6.85 -14.49 -18.80
N THR A 395 -7.59 -15.31 -19.55
CA THR A 395 -7.95 -15.03 -20.94
C THR A 395 -9.23 -14.21 -21.09
N ASN A 396 -9.34 -13.47 -22.20
CA ASN A 396 -10.52 -12.67 -22.56
C ASN A 396 -10.94 -11.61 -21.51
N HIS A 397 -10.00 -11.17 -20.68
CA HIS A 397 -10.22 -10.05 -19.78
C HIS A 397 -10.38 -8.74 -20.53
N THR A 398 -11.30 -7.91 -20.03
CA THR A 398 -11.59 -6.61 -20.63
C THR A 398 -11.75 -5.56 -19.55
N PHE A 399 -11.43 -4.32 -19.88
CA PHE A 399 -11.51 -3.22 -18.94
C PHE A 399 -12.11 -1.96 -19.56
N THR A 400 -12.62 -1.11 -18.68
CA THR A 400 -13.00 0.28 -18.99
C THR A 400 -12.36 1.20 -17.96
N VAL A 401 -11.89 2.38 -18.37
CA VAL A 401 -11.34 3.38 -17.46
C VAL A 401 -12.43 4.35 -17.02
N ARG A 402 -12.59 4.52 -15.71
CA ARG A 402 -13.55 5.46 -15.14
C ARG A 402 -12.87 6.78 -14.76
N VAL A 403 -13.33 7.88 -15.36
CA VAL A 403 -12.96 9.24 -14.97
C VAL A 403 -14.20 10.00 -14.51
N SER A 404 -14.32 10.24 -13.21
CA SER A 404 -15.55 10.74 -12.57
C SER A 404 -16.75 9.80 -12.84
N ASN A 405 -17.72 10.22 -13.65
CA ASN A 405 -18.91 9.43 -14.03
C ASN A 405 -18.86 8.96 -15.48
N HIS A 406 -17.75 9.16 -16.19
CA HIS A 406 -17.56 8.75 -17.58
C HIS A 406 -16.70 7.49 -17.64
N PHE A 407 -17.03 6.63 -18.60
CA PHE A 407 -16.32 5.39 -18.88
C PHE A 407 -15.72 5.47 -20.28
N SER A 408 -14.51 4.93 -20.43
CA SER A 408 -13.90 4.76 -21.74
C SER A 408 -14.64 3.71 -22.57
N GLU A 409 -14.25 3.64 -23.84
CA GLU A 409 -14.44 2.43 -24.63
C GLU A 409 -13.77 1.22 -23.97
N LYS A 410 -14.33 0.05 -24.27
CA LYS A 410 -13.86 -1.23 -23.75
C LYS A 410 -12.53 -1.61 -24.43
N LYS A 411 -11.55 -2.03 -23.64
CA LYS A 411 -10.25 -2.52 -24.12
C LYS A 411 -10.00 -3.95 -23.64
N HIS A 412 -9.15 -4.68 -24.35
CA HIS A 412 -8.76 -6.05 -24.01
C HIS A 412 -7.45 -6.07 -23.23
N CYS A 413 -7.35 -6.99 -22.25
CA CYS A 413 -6.11 -7.31 -21.58
C CYS A 413 -5.49 -8.54 -22.27
N THR A 414 -4.42 -8.33 -23.03
CA THR A 414 -3.76 -9.42 -23.79
C THR A 414 -2.59 -10.06 -23.03
N SER A 415 -2.15 -9.48 -21.92
CA SER A 415 -1.10 -10.03 -21.06
C SER A 415 -1.25 -9.54 -19.63
N GLY A 416 -0.41 -10.07 -18.76
CA GLY A 416 -0.28 -9.65 -17.38
C GLY A 416 -1.28 -10.30 -16.45
N VAL A 417 -1.10 -10.02 -15.16
CA VAL A 417 -2.04 -10.39 -14.10
C VAL A 417 -2.74 -9.12 -13.60
N PRO A 418 -4.08 -9.13 -13.39
CA PRO A 418 -4.80 -7.89 -13.12
C PRO A 418 -4.32 -7.18 -11.83
N GLN A 419 -3.86 -5.93 -11.95
CA GLN A 419 -3.46 -5.13 -10.79
C GLN A 419 -4.69 -4.80 -9.92
N GLY A 420 -4.78 -5.39 -8.73
CA GLY A 420 -5.94 -5.30 -7.84
C GLY A 420 -6.79 -6.58 -7.73
N SER A 421 -6.39 -7.64 -8.45
CA SER A 421 -6.81 -9.03 -8.18
C SER A 421 -6.14 -9.58 -6.92
N ILE A 422 -6.72 -10.64 -6.36
CA ILE A 422 -6.14 -11.33 -5.21
C ILE A 422 -5.09 -12.33 -5.67
N LEU A 423 -5.31 -13.00 -6.81
CA LEU A 423 -4.37 -13.97 -7.38
C LEU A 423 -3.14 -13.32 -8.01
N GLY A 424 -3.23 -12.09 -8.51
CA GLY A 424 -2.16 -11.45 -9.28
C GLY A 424 -0.78 -11.46 -8.60
N PRO A 425 -0.65 -11.00 -7.34
CA PRO A 425 0.61 -11.07 -6.60
C PRO A 425 1.18 -12.48 -6.49
N LEU A 426 0.34 -13.48 -6.16
CA LEU A 426 0.76 -14.87 -6.01
C LEU A 426 1.24 -15.47 -7.33
N LEU A 427 0.49 -15.23 -8.41
CA LEU A 427 0.86 -15.68 -9.76
C LEU A 427 2.17 -15.04 -10.22
N PHE A 428 2.40 -13.76 -9.91
CA PHE A 428 3.63 -13.06 -10.29
C PHE A 428 4.86 -13.62 -9.54
N ILE A 429 4.81 -13.78 -8.22
CA ILE A 429 5.97 -14.32 -7.47
C ILE A 429 6.26 -15.78 -7.86
N THR A 430 5.24 -16.53 -8.25
CA THR A 430 5.37 -17.89 -8.77
C THR A 430 5.96 -17.89 -10.19
N PHE A 431 5.61 -16.91 -11.02
CA PHE A 431 6.18 -16.77 -12.37
C PHE A 431 7.70 -16.55 -12.36
N ILE A 432 8.21 -15.83 -11.35
CA ILE A 432 9.64 -15.53 -11.21
C ILE A 432 10.38 -16.44 -10.22
N SER A 433 9.75 -17.53 -9.75
CA SER A 433 10.33 -18.37 -8.70
C SER A 433 11.59 -19.13 -9.15
N ASP A 434 11.73 -19.37 -10.45
CA ASP A 434 12.90 -20.02 -11.09
C ASP A 434 14.03 -19.03 -11.42
N LEU A 435 13.80 -17.71 -11.30
CA LEU A 435 14.80 -16.68 -11.57
C LEU A 435 16.09 -16.85 -10.75
N PRO A 436 16.05 -17.09 -9.42
CA PRO A 436 17.28 -17.26 -8.65
C PRO A 436 18.10 -18.46 -9.08
N THR A 437 17.45 -19.56 -9.44
CA THR A 437 18.11 -20.77 -9.94
C THR A 437 18.73 -20.53 -11.31
N TYR A 438 18.01 -19.86 -12.22
CA TYR A 438 18.51 -19.52 -13.55
C TYR A 438 19.74 -18.60 -13.49
N CYS A 439 19.65 -17.53 -12.70
CA CYS A 439 20.71 -16.53 -12.58
C CYS A 439 21.80 -16.92 -11.56
N ALA A 440 21.76 -18.14 -11.00
CA ALA A 440 22.72 -18.60 -10.01
C ALA A 440 24.15 -18.39 -10.53
N THR A 441 24.91 -17.59 -9.78
CA THR A 441 26.27 -17.19 -10.14
C THR A 441 27.13 -17.17 -8.87
N PRO A 442 28.31 -17.83 -8.85
CA PRO A 442 29.14 -17.91 -7.66
C PRO A 442 29.50 -16.54 -7.08
N GLY A 443 29.29 -16.37 -5.77
CA GLY A 443 29.56 -15.11 -5.05
C GLY A 443 28.46 -14.06 -5.12
N ILE A 444 27.43 -14.25 -5.95
CA ILE A 444 26.31 -13.32 -6.07
C ILE A 444 25.19 -13.72 -5.13
N THR A 445 24.77 -12.77 -4.29
CA THR A 445 23.55 -12.88 -3.48
C THR A 445 22.45 -12.08 -4.15
N LEU A 446 21.28 -12.69 -4.33
CA LEU A 446 20.10 -12.08 -4.91
C LEU A 446 19.03 -11.94 -3.83
N LYS A 447 18.35 -10.80 -3.76
CA LYS A 447 17.18 -10.57 -2.91
C LYS A 447 16.03 -10.00 -3.75
N LEU A 448 14.83 -10.56 -3.55
CA LEU A 448 13.61 -10.24 -4.30
C LEU A 448 12.53 -9.74 -3.35
N PHE A 449 11.89 -8.63 -3.71
CA PHE A 449 10.65 -8.18 -3.08
C PHE A 449 9.62 -7.93 -4.20
N ALA A 450 8.96 -9.01 -4.61
CA ALA A 450 8.14 -9.00 -5.82
C ALA A 450 8.95 -8.57 -7.05
N ASP A 451 8.62 -7.44 -7.68
CA ASP A 451 9.30 -6.89 -8.86
C ASP A 451 10.54 -6.06 -8.53
N ASP A 452 10.74 -5.65 -7.28
CA ASP A 452 11.97 -5.00 -6.82
C ASP A 452 13.06 -6.06 -6.59
N LEU A 453 14.19 -5.95 -7.32
CA LEU A 453 15.29 -6.92 -7.27
C LEU A 453 16.62 -6.21 -6.99
N LYS A 454 17.44 -6.84 -6.17
CA LYS A 454 18.84 -6.44 -5.99
C LYS A 454 19.76 -7.64 -5.94
N ALA A 455 20.90 -7.53 -6.61
CA ALA A 455 21.98 -8.50 -6.55
C ALA A 455 23.24 -7.81 -6.05
N TYR A 456 23.99 -8.47 -5.18
CA TYR A 456 25.25 -7.94 -4.67
C TYR A 456 26.34 -9.00 -4.58
N ASN A 457 27.58 -8.53 -4.73
CA ASN A 457 28.79 -9.35 -4.63
C ASN A 457 29.71 -8.79 -3.55
N VAL A 458 30.31 -9.66 -2.74
CA VAL A 458 31.34 -9.27 -1.77
C VAL A 458 32.72 -9.64 -2.33
N PHE A 459 33.53 -8.64 -2.66
CA PHE A 459 34.86 -8.84 -3.25
C PHE A 459 35.92 -8.94 -2.17
N LYS A 460 36.62 -10.09 -2.14
CA LYS A 460 37.87 -10.28 -1.38
C LYS A 460 39.11 -9.92 -2.22
N ASN A 461 39.14 -10.32 -3.49
CA ASN A 461 40.18 -10.02 -4.49
C ASN A 461 39.55 -9.84 -5.89
N ARG A 462 40.06 -8.88 -6.69
CA ARG A 462 39.36 -8.19 -7.79
C ARG A 462 39.19 -8.92 -9.14
N VAL A 463 39.43 -10.23 -9.23
CA VAL A 463 39.43 -10.96 -10.53
C VAL A 463 38.06 -11.55 -10.90
N ASN A 464 37.01 -11.33 -10.10
CA ASN A 464 35.77 -12.08 -10.27
C ASN A 464 34.82 -11.46 -11.32
N GLN A 465 34.65 -12.14 -12.46
CA GLN A 465 33.68 -11.77 -13.52
C GLN A 465 32.22 -12.06 -13.13
N SER A 466 31.96 -12.63 -11.95
CA SER A 466 30.61 -13.04 -11.49
C SER A 466 29.52 -11.98 -11.64
N PRO A 467 29.70 -10.69 -11.28
CA PRO A 467 28.61 -9.73 -11.39
C PRO A 467 28.19 -9.47 -12.85
N LEU A 468 29.17 -9.43 -13.77
CA LEU A 468 28.88 -9.30 -15.21
C LEU A 468 28.17 -10.54 -15.76
N GLN A 469 28.61 -11.73 -15.35
CA GLN A 469 27.93 -12.99 -15.69
C GLN A 469 26.49 -13.00 -15.20
N PHE A 470 26.25 -12.55 -13.96
CA PHE A 470 24.90 -12.43 -13.41
C PHE A 470 24.03 -11.47 -14.23
N VAL A 471 24.54 -10.28 -14.55
CA VAL A 471 23.81 -9.27 -15.34
C VAL A 471 23.42 -9.83 -16.71
N ASN A 472 24.33 -10.57 -17.37
CA ASN A 472 24.06 -11.21 -18.66
C ASN A 472 22.97 -12.28 -18.53
N LYS A 473 23.08 -13.19 -17.55
CA LYS A 473 22.04 -14.21 -17.28
C LYS A 473 20.70 -13.57 -16.94
N PHE A 474 20.69 -12.48 -16.17
CA PHE A 474 19.47 -11.76 -15.81
C PHE A 474 18.82 -11.11 -17.04
N SER A 475 19.61 -10.49 -17.92
CA SER A 475 19.12 -9.93 -19.19
C SER A 475 18.51 -11.02 -20.08
N GLU A 476 19.21 -12.16 -20.21
CA GLU A 476 18.73 -13.33 -20.95
C GLU A 476 17.43 -13.89 -20.35
N TYR A 477 17.38 -14.07 -19.03
CA TYR A 477 16.16 -14.50 -18.33
C TYR A 477 14.99 -13.57 -18.62
N CYS A 478 15.22 -12.25 -18.54
CA CYS A 478 14.18 -11.26 -18.85
C CYS A 478 13.72 -11.38 -20.30
N HIS A 479 14.64 -11.57 -21.25
CA HIS A 479 14.32 -11.80 -22.66
C HIS A 479 13.45 -13.05 -22.86
N LEU A 480 13.86 -14.20 -22.32
CA LEU A 480 13.14 -15.48 -22.42
C LEU A 480 11.74 -15.40 -21.79
N ASN A 481 11.59 -14.67 -20.70
CA ASN A 481 10.32 -14.52 -19.97
C ASN A 481 9.49 -13.31 -20.45
N ARG A 482 9.94 -12.60 -21.49
CA ARG A 482 9.30 -11.38 -22.03
C ARG A 482 9.10 -10.28 -20.97
N LEU A 483 10.01 -10.19 -20.02
CA LEU A 483 10.09 -9.12 -19.04
C LEU A 483 11.01 -8.01 -19.58
N LYS A 484 10.58 -6.76 -19.46
CA LYS A 484 11.36 -5.60 -19.91
C LYS A 484 12.08 -4.97 -18.71
N ILE A 485 13.38 -4.70 -18.87
CA ILE A 485 14.18 -3.98 -17.87
C ILE A 485 14.07 -2.46 -18.15
N ALA A 486 13.80 -1.68 -17.11
CA ALA A 486 13.86 -0.21 -17.14
C ALA A 486 15.27 0.24 -16.72
N ILE A 487 16.21 0.17 -17.66
CA ILE A 487 17.65 0.41 -17.39
C ILE A 487 17.87 1.80 -16.77
N GLU A 488 17.07 2.80 -17.18
CA GLU A 488 17.14 4.17 -16.68
C GLU A 488 16.77 4.34 -15.19
N LYS A 489 16.16 3.32 -14.59
CA LYS A 489 15.85 3.28 -13.15
C LYS A 489 16.66 2.26 -12.38
N CYS A 490 17.40 1.40 -13.08
CA CYS A 490 18.39 0.54 -12.46
C CYS A 490 19.50 1.42 -11.87
N SER A 491 20.21 0.92 -10.87
CA SER A 491 21.32 1.68 -10.29
C SER A 491 22.36 0.77 -9.64
N VAL A 492 23.60 1.26 -9.54
CA VAL A 492 24.69 0.57 -8.84
C VAL A 492 25.13 1.36 -7.63
N LEU A 493 25.13 0.72 -6.46
CA LEU A 493 25.69 1.24 -5.22
C LEU A 493 27.01 0.52 -4.91
N TYR A 494 28.07 1.31 -4.72
CA TYR A 494 29.39 0.82 -4.34
C TYR A 494 29.64 1.06 -2.85
N LEU A 495 30.10 0.04 -2.14
CA LEU A 495 30.48 0.11 -0.73
C LEU A 495 31.94 -0.34 -0.54
N GLY A 496 32.58 0.23 0.48
CA GLY A 496 33.96 -0.06 0.89
C GLY A 496 34.98 0.94 0.33
N ASN A 497 35.92 1.38 1.17
CA ASN A 497 36.84 2.48 0.87
C ASN A 497 37.75 2.23 -0.34
N SER A 498 37.99 0.97 -0.70
CA SER A 498 38.87 0.57 -1.81
C SER A 498 38.09 0.06 -3.02
N ASN A 499 36.82 0.45 -3.16
CA ASN A 499 35.99 0.00 -4.28
C ASN A 499 36.34 0.77 -5.59
N PRO A 500 36.67 0.08 -6.69
CA PRO A 500 37.04 0.72 -7.96
C PRO A 500 35.85 1.29 -8.75
N SER A 501 34.61 1.08 -8.31
CA SER A 501 33.38 1.55 -8.99
C SER A 501 33.23 1.01 -10.42
N THR A 502 33.38 -0.31 -10.57
CA THR A 502 33.30 -1.03 -11.86
C THR A 502 31.98 -0.76 -12.57
N LYS A 503 32.03 -0.37 -13.86
CA LYS A 503 30.82 -0.13 -14.65
C LYS A 503 30.17 -1.45 -15.11
N TYR A 504 28.85 -1.49 -15.05
CA TYR A 504 28.04 -2.62 -15.52
C TYR A 504 27.14 -2.19 -16.67
N PHE A 505 26.87 -3.11 -17.60
CA PHE A 505 26.17 -2.83 -18.84
C PHE A 505 25.04 -3.84 -19.06
N ILE A 506 23.90 -3.36 -19.58
CA ILE A 506 22.80 -4.18 -20.09
C ILE A 506 22.54 -3.72 -21.52
N ASN A 507 22.66 -4.62 -22.51
CA ASN A 507 22.48 -4.31 -23.93
C ASN A 507 23.29 -3.07 -24.36
N ASP A 508 24.57 -3.04 -24.00
CA ASP A 508 25.52 -1.95 -24.24
C ASP A 508 25.20 -0.60 -23.58
N ILE A 509 24.13 -0.54 -22.77
CA ILE A 509 23.77 0.64 -22.00
C ILE A 509 24.34 0.52 -20.59
N VAL A 510 25.10 1.52 -20.16
CA VAL A 510 25.65 1.61 -18.80
C VAL A 510 24.51 1.72 -17.78
N ILE A 511 24.55 0.89 -16.74
CA ILE A 511 23.63 1.03 -15.60
C ILE A 511 24.04 2.29 -14.82
N PRO A 512 23.09 3.20 -14.50
CA PRO A 512 23.37 4.40 -13.72
C PRO A 512 24.10 4.11 -12.40
N GLN A 513 25.08 4.94 -12.06
CA GLN A 513 25.87 4.81 -10.84
C GLN A 513 25.40 5.79 -9.78
N ILE A 514 25.40 5.36 -8.52
CA ILE A 514 25.11 6.22 -7.38
C ILE A 514 26.44 6.75 -6.85
N PHE A 515 26.65 8.06 -6.97
CA PHE A 515 27.87 8.71 -6.50
C PHE A 515 27.79 9.06 -5.01
N THR A 516 28.90 9.50 -4.43
CA THR A 516 29.06 9.77 -2.99
C THR A 516 28.01 10.75 -2.43
N GLU A 517 27.58 11.71 -3.23
CA GLU A 517 26.57 12.72 -2.87
C GLU A 517 25.12 12.22 -2.97
N ASP A 518 24.89 11.05 -3.56
CA ASP A 518 23.55 10.49 -3.77
C ASP A 518 23.18 9.40 -2.74
N SER A 519 21.92 8.94 -2.81
CA SER A 519 21.45 7.77 -2.08
C SER A 519 20.55 6.94 -2.99
N VAL A 520 20.61 5.62 -2.86
CA VAL A 520 19.69 4.71 -3.53
C VAL A 520 18.49 4.44 -2.65
N ARG A 521 17.29 4.46 -3.22
CA ARG A 521 16.07 4.11 -2.51
C ARG A 521 15.81 2.61 -2.65
N ASP A 522 15.97 1.87 -1.57
CA ASP A 522 15.69 0.44 -1.48
C ASP A 522 14.53 0.18 -0.52
N LEU A 523 13.41 -0.34 -1.07
CA LEU A 523 12.16 -0.64 -0.35
C LEU A 523 11.63 0.49 0.56
N GLY A 524 11.94 1.75 0.22
CA GLY A 524 11.51 2.93 0.97
C GLY A 524 12.54 3.52 1.93
N ILE A 525 13.69 2.87 2.12
CA ILE A 525 14.83 3.39 2.87
C ILE A 525 15.88 3.91 1.90
N HIS A 526 16.61 4.95 2.29
CA HIS A 526 17.66 5.56 1.47
C HIS A 526 19.03 5.12 1.98
N PHE A 527 19.79 4.42 1.13
CA PHE A 527 21.13 3.93 1.42
C PHE A 527 22.19 4.81 0.77
N SER A 528 23.19 5.20 1.56
CA SER A 528 24.36 5.95 1.12
C SER A 528 25.57 5.02 1.00
N HIS A 529 26.58 5.43 0.22
CA HIS A 529 27.83 4.67 0.03
C HIS A 529 28.61 4.39 1.33
N ASP A 530 28.39 5.18 2.38
CA ASP A 530 29.03 5.07 3.69
C ASP A 530 28.10 4.45 4.76
N LEU A 531 26.91 4.00 4.36
CA LEU A 531 25.86 3.47 5.23
C LEU A 531 25.45 4.42 6.38
N LYS A 532 25.65 5.73 6.22
CA LYS A 532 25.11 6.73 7.14
C LYS A 532 23.65 7.06 6.80
N TRP A 533 22.89 7.39 7.84
CA TRP A 533 21.45 7.58 7.77
C TRP A 533 21.00 9.05 7.67
N ASP A 534 21.92 10.01 7.66
CA ASP A 534 21.61 11.44 7.67
C ASP A 534 20.68 11.84 6.51
N LYS A 535 20.94 11.34 5.29
CA LYS A 535 20.07 11.58 4.12
C LYS A 535 18.67 11.01 4.32
N HIS A 536 18.57 9.75 4.76
CA HIS A 536 17.28 9.11 5.04
C HIS A 536 16.49 9.87 6.11
N ILE A 537 17.17 10.25 7.19
CA ILE A 537 16.58 10.93 8.34
C ILE A 537 16.09 12.33 7.95
N ASN A 538 16.87 13.08 7.16
CA ASN A 538 16.42 14.35 6.60
C ASN A 538 15.15 14.18 5.74
N ILE A 539 15.10 13.16 4.88
CA ILE A 539 13.93 12.89 4.02
C ILE A 539 12.67 12.59 4.87
N ILE A 540 12.76 11.68 5.84
CA ILE A 540 11.59 11.29 6.66
C ILE A 540 11.15 12.41 7.59
N THR A 541 12.08 13.18 8.18
CA THR A 541 11.75 14.30 9.07
C THR A 541 11.09 15.44 8.31
N HIS A 542 11.62 15.85 7.15
CA HIS A 542 10.96 16.86 6.29
C HIS A 542 9.56 16.42 5.87
N LYS A 543 9.39 15.15 5.48
CA LYS A 543 8.08 14.59 5.12
C LYS A 543 7.10 14.60 6.30
N ALA A 544 7.56 14.22 7.49
CA ALA A 544 6.76 14.20 8.71
C ALA A 544 6.39 15.61 9.19
N ILE A 545 7.31 16.58 9.12
CA ILE A 545 7.04 18.00 9.43
C ILE A 545 6.02 18.57 8.46
N ARG A 546 6.14 18.32 7.16
CA ARG A 546 5.17 18.77 6.14
C ARG A 546 3.77 18.19 6.41
N CYS A 547 3.70 16.92 6.78
CA CYS A 547 2.46 16.27 7.18
C CYS A 547 1.85 16.96 8.42
N SER A 548 2.67 17.17 9.45
CA SER A 548 2.30 17.87 10.68
C SER A 548 1.74 19.27 10.41
N TYR A 549 2.50 20.09 9.67
CA TYR A 549 2.08 21.44 9.29
C TYR A 549 0.76 21.45 8.53
N SER A 550 0.53 20.47 7.66
CA SER A 550 -0.74 20.36 6.92
C SER A 550 -1.93 20.09 7.86
N PHE A 551 -1.76 19.29 8.92
CA PHE A 551 -2.79 19.16 9.96
C PHE A 551 -3.06 20.47 10.67
N PHE A 552 -2.00 21.16 11.13
CA PHE A 552 -2.17 22.43 11.83
C PHE A 552 -2.71 23.54 10.91
N LYS A 553 -2.49 23.48 9.60
CA LYS A 553 -3.05 24.43 8.63
C LYS A 553 -4.54 24.20 8.35
N TYR A 554 -4.95 22.95 8.16
CA TYR A 554 -6.30 22.64 7.65
C TYR A 554 -7.30 22.20 8.73
N ILE A 555 -6.83 21.62 9.84
CA ILE A 555 -7.69 21.13 10.92
C ILE A 555 -7.80 22.20 11.99
N ARG A 556 -9.04 22.48 12.44
CA ARG A 556 -9.39 23.48 13.47
C ARG A 556 -9.60 22.87 14.86
N SER A 557 -9.60 21.54 14.96
CA SER A 557 -9.73 20.79 16.21
C SER A 557 -8.70 21.23 17.24
N ARG A 558 -9.16 21.39 18.49
CA ARG A 558 -8.37 21.65 19.70
C ARG A 558 -8.47 20.48 20.69
N ASN A 559 -8.88 19.30 20.23
CA ASN A 559 -9.02 18.16 21.11
C ASN A 559 -7.67 17.42 21.17
N PRO A 560 -7.01 17.32 22.34
CA PRO A 560 -5.71 16.68 22.46
C PRO A 560 -5.74 15.23 21.96
N LYS A 561 -6.78 14.47 22.29
CA LYS A 561 -6.93 13.07 21.85
C LYS A 561 -7.00 12.96 20.32
N ILE A 562 -7.69 13.89 19.66
CA ILE A 562 -7.78 13.91 18.19
C ILE A 562 -6.41 14.23 17.59
N LEU A 563 -5.72 15.25 18.10
CA LEU A 563 -4.39 15.65 17.60
C LEU A 563 -3.36 14.53 17.81
N THR A 564 -3.36 13.88 18.96
CA THR A 564 -2.55 12.68 19.24
C THR A 564 -2.85 11.56 18.25
N ASN A 565 -4.11 11.27 17.97
CA ASN A 565 -4.48 10.25 16.98
C ASN A 565 -3.98 10.60 15.57
N LEU A 566 -4.01 11.88 15.18
CA LEU A 566 -3.46 12.31 13.89
C LEU A 566 -1.95 12.09 13.81
N PHE A 567 -1.22 12.41 14.88
CA PHE A 567 0.21 12.13 14.98
C PHE A 567 0.48 10.62 14.82
N ASN A 568 -0.20 9.80 15.61
CA ASN A 568 0.00 8.36 15.65
C ASN A 568 -0.30 7.65 14.32
N ILE A 569 -1.30 8.13 13.57
CA ILE A 569 -1.77 7.49 12.34
C ILE A 569 -0.98 7.97 11.10
N TYR A 570 -0.52 9.22 11.08
CA TYR A 570 0.01 9.82 9.84
C TYR A 570 1.43 10.36 9.95
N VAL A 571 1.85 10.84 11.11
CA VAL A 571 3.19 11.45 11.28
C VAL A 571 4.18 10.39 11.77
N ARG A 572 3.85 9.70 12.87
CA ARG A 572 4.71 8.71 13.52
C ARG A 572 5.10 7.56 12.57
N PRO A 573 4.21 6.98 11.75
CA PRO A 573 4.61 5.92 10.83
C PRO A 573 5.66 6.35 9.79
N ILE A 574 5.75 7.64 9.44
CA ILE A 574 6.80 8.16 8.56
C ILE A 574 8.17 8.05 9.23
N LEU A 575 8.23 8.23 10.55
CA LEU A 575 9.45 8.24 11.36
C LEU A 575 9.85 6.84 11.85
N GLU A 576 8.92 5.89 11.89
CA GLU A 576 9.13 4.54 12.45
C GLU A 576 9.21 3.43 11.41
N PHE A 577 8.77 3.67 10.17
CA PHE A 577 8.73 2.66 9.11
C PHE A 577 10.11 2.02 8.91
N SER A 578 10.21 0.72 9.24
CA SER A 578 11.44 -0.06 9.16
C SER A 578 12.63 0.53 9.96
N SER A 579 12.34 1.21 11.07
CA SER A 579 13.36 1.74 12.01
C SER A 579 14.42 0.74 12.47
N PRO A 580 14.16 -0.58 12.62
CA PRO A 580 15.22 -1.51 13.02
C PRO A 580 16.42 -1.55 12.07
N VAL A 581 16.21 -1.24 10.80
CA VAL A 581 17.28 -1.16 9.78
C VAL A 581 18.19 0.05 10.01
N PHE A 582 17.61 1.23 10.25
CA PHE A 582 18.34 2.50 10.24
C PHE A 582 18.56 3.17 11.61
N ASN A 583 18.01 2.61 12.69
CA ASN A 583 17.93 3.23 14.03
C ASN A 583 19.17 4.10 14.33
N PRO A 584 19.03 5.45 14.37
CA PRO A 584 20.17 6.35 14.39
C PRO A 584 20.94 6.26 15.71
N HIS A 585 22.26 6.41 15.61
CA HIS A 585 23.16 6.44 16.76
C HIS A 585 23.84 7.79 16.97
N LEU A 586 23.79 8.69 15.98
CA LEU A 586 24.35 10.03 16.11
C LEU A 586 23.34 10.95 16.81
N ASP A 587 23.79 11.69 17.81
CA ASP A 587 22.96 12.63 18.57
C ASP A 587 22.21 13.61 17.69
N LYS A 588 22.84 14.13 16.62
CA LYS A 588 22.21 15.06 15.69
C LYS A 588 20.97 14.45 15.02
N ASP A 589 21.04 13.16 14.69
CA ASP A 589 20.03 12.45 13.93
C ASP A 589 18.88 12.02 14.85
N ILE A 590 19.21 11.53 16.05
CA ILE A 590 18.25 11.23 17.12
C ILE A 590 17.46 12.50 17.47
N LYS A 591 18.17 13.62 17.71
CA LYS A 591 17.54 14.92 18.02
C LYS A 591 16.68 15.42 16.86
N SER A 592 17.05 15.16 15.60
CA SER A 592 16.26 15.55 14.42
C SER A 592 14.92 14.82 14.38
N ILE A 593 14.91 13.51 14.60
CA ILE A 593 13.68 12.70 14.68
C ILE A 593 12.81 13.14 15.87
N GLU A 594 13.42 13.25 17.05
CA GLU A 594 12.71 13.61 18.30
C GLU A 594 12.11 15.02 18.22
N LYS A 595 12.79 15.94 17.52
CA LYS A 595 12.31 17.31 17.29
C LYS A 595 10.98 17.34 16.57
N VAL A 596 10.71 16.41 15.65
CA VAL A 596 9.40 16.34 14.96
C VAL A 596 8.26 16.07 15.94
N GLN A 597 8.46 15.12 16.87
CA GLN A 597 7.48 14.85 17.92
C GLN A 597 7.35 16.06 18.85
N LYS A 598 8.48 16.59 19.34
CA LYS A 598 8.50 17.77 20.20
C LYS A 598 7.74 18.94 19.60
N ASP A 599 8.02 19.30 18.35
CA ASP A 599 7.37 20.41 17.67
C ASP A 599 5.86 20.14 17.47
N PHE A 600 5.47 18.92 17.08
CA PHE A 600 4.06 18.55 16.97
C PHE A 600 3.32 18.72 18.31
N LEU A 601 3.87 18.18 19.41
CA LEU A 601 3.25 18.27 20.73
C LEU A 601 3.19 19.71 21.24
N ARG A 602 4.23 20.51 20.99
CA ARG A 602 4.24 21.96 21.30
C ARG A 602 3.13 22.68 20.54
N TRP A 603 2.97 22.41 19.25
CA TRP A 603 1.91 23.02 18.43
C TRP A 603 0.52 22.57 18.90
N ALA A 604 0.36 21.30 19.25
CA ALA A 604 -0.89 20.76 19.80
C ALA A 604 -1.24 21.40 21.15
N PHE A 605 -0.25 21.55 22.04
CA PHE A 605 -0.45 22.16 23.34
C PHE A 605 -0.83 23.64 23.23
N ARG A 606 -0.07 24.44 22.46
CA ARG A 606 -0.37 25.87 22.24
C ARG A 606 -1.75 26.08 21.63
N ARG A 607 -2.19 25.17 20.76
CA ARG A 607 -3.54 25.23 20.16
C ARG A 607 -4.65 25.01 21.18
N ASN A 608 -4.43 24.17 22.17
CA ASN A 608 -5.38 23.86 23.24
C ASN A 608 -5.32 24.92 24.35
N ASN A 609 -4.12 25.42 24.65
CA ASN A 609 -3.79 26.28 25.77
C ASN A 609 -3.02 27.53 25.29
N PRO A 610 -3.69 28.49 24.60
CA PRO A 610 -3.00 29.59 23.93
C PRO A 610 -2.35 30.59 24.88
N LYS A 611 -2.82 30.69 26.13
CA LYS A 611 -2.34 31.65 27.14
C LYS A 611 -1.42 31.03 28.19
N THR A 612 -1.25 29.71 28.18
CA THR A 612 -0.43 29.00 29.15
C THR A 612 1.03 29.00 28.69
N GLU A 613 1.95 29.08 29.65
CA GLU A 613 3.37 28.84 29.38
C GLU A 613 3.57 27.45 28.79
N LEU A 614 4.62 27.30 27.99
CA LEU A 614 4.86 26.05 27.29
C LEU A 614 5.61 25.10 28.24
N PRO A 615 5.04 23.93 28.56
CA PRO A 615 5.71 22.94 29.40
C PRO A 615 7.00 22.42 28.77
N GLU A 616 7.83 21.80 29.58
CA GLU A 616 8.97 21.06 29.11
C GLU A 616 8.56 19.85 28.24
N TYR A 617 9.52 19.28 27.52
CA TYR A 617 9.21 18.18 26.59
C TYR A 617 8.65 16.94 27.30
N HIS A 618 9.18 16.61 28.48
CA HIS A 618 8.73 15.44 29.26
C HIS A 618 7.27 15.60 29.73
N GLU A 619 6.91 16.80 30.20
CA GLU A 619 5.53 17.14 30.60
C GLU A 619 4.57 17.09 29.41
N LEU A 620 5.02 17.51 28.21
CA LEU A 620 4.23 17.40 26.98
C LEU A 620 4.00 15.94 26.59
N THR A 621 5.02 15.09 26.68
CA THR A 621 4.88 13.66 26.41
C THR A 621 3.88 13.01 27.36
N ASP A 622 3.92 13.35 28.65
CA ASP A 622 2.97 12.84 29.65
C ASP A 622 1.54 13.33 29.38
N TYR A 623 1.37 14.63 29.11
CA TYR A 623 0.07 15.24 28.80
C TYR A 623 -0.62 14.57 27.59
N PHE A 624 0.14 14.24 26.55
CA PHE A 624 -0.37 13.59 25.35
C PHE A 624 -0.23 12.06 25.36
N LYS A 625 0.23 11.47 26.47
CA LYS A 625 0.51 10.03 26.62
C LYS A 625 1.35 9.47 25.48
N GLN A 626 2.42 10.17 25.13
CA GLN A 626 3.36 9.77 24.08
C GLN A 626 4.68 9.31 24.70
N GLU A 627 5.26 8.26 24.15
CA GLU A 627 6.63 7.86 24.47
C GLU A 627 7.60 8.57 23.54
N SER A 628 8.85 8.77 23.96
CA SER A 628 9.89 9.31 23.07
C SER A 628 10.09 8.38 21.86
N LEU A 629 10.41 8.95 20.70
CA LEU A 629 10.65 8.13 19.50
C LEU A 629 11.91 7.28 19.68
N PHE A 630 12.89 7.78 20.43
CA PHE A 630 14.06 7.02 20.84
C PHE A 630 13.69 5.69 21.52
N TYR A 631 12.86 5.72 22.58
CA TYR A 631 12.45 4.48 23.27
C TYR A 631 11.61 3.58 22.38
N ARG A 632 10.80 4.16 21.48
CA ARG A 632 9.98 3.40 20.55
C ARG A 632 10.81 2.67 19.49
N HIS A 633 11.90 3.26 19.01
CA HIS A 633 12.85 2.58 18.12
C HIS A 633 13.58 1.43 18.82
N ILE A 634 13.95 1.60 20.10
CA ILE A 634 14.51 0.50 20.90
C ILE A 634 13.49 -0.64 21.07
N LYS A 635 12.23 -0.32 21.37
CA LYS A 635 11.16 -1.34 21.46
C LYS A 635 10.93 -2.04 20.12
N ALA A 636 11.01 -1.32 19.00
CA ALA A 636 10.91 -1.91 17.67
C ALA A 636 12.05 -2.89 17.40
N ASP A 637 13.28 -2.56 17.82
CA ASP A 637 14.43 -3.46 17.75
C ASP A 637 14.20 -4.75 18.54
N LEU A 638 13.82 -4.62 19.82
CA LEU A 638 13.58 -5.74 20.72
C LEU A 638 12.44 -6.64 20.25
N ASN A 639 11.31 -6.04 19.82
CA ASN A 639 10.16 -6.80 19.34
C ASN A 639 10.49 -7.58 18.06
N LEU A 640 11.23 -6.98 17.12
CA LEU A 640 11.59 -7.66 15.89
C LEU A 640 12.60 -8.78 16.15
N PHE A 641 13.54 -8.58 17.08
CA PHE A 641 14.48 -9.62 17.48
C PHE A 641 13.77 -10.78 18.19
N HIS A 642 12.83 -10.49 19.10
CA HIS A 642 11.99 -11.50 19.74
C HIS A 642 11.20 -12.32 18.71
N GLN A 643 10.57 -11.65 17.74
CA GLN A 643 9.85 -12.30 16.66
C GLN A 643 10.75 -13.24 15.83
N HIS A 644 11.99 -12.82 15.56
CA HIS A 644 12.98 -13.62 14.85
C HIS A 644 13.37 -14.88 15.66
N VAL A 645 13.69 -14.70 16.94
CA VAL A 645 14.07 -15.82 17.84
C VAL A 645 12.92 -16.82 18.01
N CYS A 646 11.68 -16.34 18.10
CA CYS A 646 10.49 -17.19 18.19
C CYS A 646 10.08 -17.83 16.84
N GLY A 647 10.79 -17.55 15.74
CA GLY A 647 10.47 -18.10 14.42
C GLY A 647 9.18 -17.56 13.79
N THR A 648 8.64 -16.45 14.29
CA THR A 648 7.43 -15.82 13.73
C THR A 648 7.73 -15.03 12.46
N ILE A 649 8.96 -14.52 12.33
CA ILE A 649 9.50 -13.91 11.11
C ILE A 649 10.75 -14.68 10.66
N THR A 650 11.01 -14.67 9.35
CA THR A 650 12.19 -15.30 8.76
C THR A 650 13.24 -14.23 8.45
N ILE A 651 14.42 -14.40 9.04
CA ILE A 651 15.63 -13.63 8.70
C ILE A 651 16.76 -14.65 8.58
N GLU A 652 17.30 -14.82 7.37
CA GLU A 652 18.49 -15.63 7.14
C GLU A 652 19.70 -14.96 7.80
N ASN A 653 20.27 -15.62 8.81
CA ASN A 653 21.42 -15.10 9.53
C ASN A 653 22.50 -16.19 9.60
N ASN A 654 23.68 -15.90 9.06
CA ASN A 654 24.84 -16.80 9.06
C ASN A 654 25.56 -16.82 10.42
N ASN A 655 24.84 -17.18 11.49
CA ASN A 655 25.39 -17.32 12.85
C ASN A 655 26.07 -16.05 13.39
N SER A 656 25.49 -14.86 13.17
CA SER A 656 26.14 -13.63 13.63
C SER A 656 26.14 -13.43 15.15
N TYR A 657 25.53 -14.31 15.94
CA TYR A 657 25.61 -14.27 17.39
C TYR A 657 25.81 -15.66 18.00
N SER A 658 26.69 -15.72 19.00
CA SER A 658 26.86 -16.87 19.88
C SER A 658 26.27 -16.55 21.25
N ILE A 659 25.56 -17.52 21.83
CA ILE A 659 25.12 -17.46 23.23
C ILE A 659 26.24 -18.09 24.05
N SER A 660 27.04 -17.26 24.71
CA SER A 660 28.16 -17.73 25.55
C SER A 660 27.75 -17.83 27.02
N LYS A 661 28.05 -18.95 27.68
CA LYS A 661 27.95 -19.05 29.14
C LYS A 661 29.12 -18.27 29.74
N SER A 662 28.84 -17.23 30.51
CA SER A 662 29.89 -16.50 31.22
C SER A 662 30.36 -17.29 32.44
N ASN A 663 31.67 -17.34 32.69
CA ASN A 663 32.28 -18.00 33.85
C ASN A 663 32.37 -17.09 35.09
N THR A 664 31.89 -15.86 35.03
CA THR A 664 31.82 -14.96 36.19
C THR A 664 30.59 -15.30 37.02
N ARG A 665 30.71 -15.23 38.36
CA ARG A 665 29.74 -15.70 39.37
C ARG A 665 28.38 -14.95 39.40
N GLY A 666 27.89 -14.46 38.26
CA GLY A 666 26.64 -13.69 38.18
C GLY A 666 25.63 -14.17 37.15
N PHE A 667 26.02 -14.52 35.91
CA PHE A 667 25.01 -14.68 34.84
C PHE A 667 25.39 -15.69 33.75
N GLN A 668 24.44 -16.55 33.37
CA GLN A 668 24.56 -17.47 32.24
C GLN A 668 23.90 -16.82 31.00
N ASN A 669 24.63 -16.81 29.87
CA ASN A 669 24.19 -16.45 28.49
C ASN A 669 24.30 -14.97 28.09
N ILE A 670 25.47 -14.55 27.58
CA ILE A 670 25.70 -13.25 26.91
C ILE A 670 25.66 -13.46 25.40
N ILE A 671 24.90 -12.61 24.68
CA ILE A 671 24.96 -12.54 23.23
C ILE A 671 26.18 -11.70 22.84
N THR A 672 27.22 -12.33 22.30
CA THR A 672 28.46 -11.67 21.88
C THR A 672 28.63 -11.72 20.36
N ILE A 673 28.89 -10.55 19.76
CA ILE A 673 29.20 -10.40 18.33
C ILE A 673 30.47 -9.55 18.24
N ALA A 674 31.52 -10.08 17.60
CA ALA A 674 32.75 -9.32 17.37
C ALA A 674 32.48 -8.15 16.40
N CYS A 675 32.97 -6.95 16.73
CA CYS A 675 32.82 -5.76 15.90
C CYS A 675 33.94 -4.76 16.13
N ASN A 676 34.56 -4.28 15.06
CA ASN A 676 35.61 -3.25 15.06
C ASN A 676 35.19 -2.02 14.23
N THR A 677 34.22 -2.14 13.32
CA THR A 677 33.69 -1.01 12.55
C THR A 677 32.47 -0.39 13.22
N LYS A 678 32.32 0.95 13.08
CA LYS A 678 31.14 1.68 13.55
C LYS A 678 29.85 1.18 12.90
N ALA A 679 29.90 0.86 11.60
CA ALA A 679 28.75 0.35 10.86
C ALA A 679 28.25 -0.98 11.44
N ARG A 680 29.17 -1.92 11.76
CA ARG A 680 28.82 -3.19 12.41
C ARG A 680 28.35 -2.98 13.86
N PHE A 681 29.05 -2.16 14.64
CA PHE A 681 28.69 -1.87 16.02
C PHE A 681 27.28 -1.29 16.18
N HIS A 682 26.80 -0.53 15.19
CA HIS A 682 25.46 0.03 15.19
C HIS A 682 24.47 -0.74 14.31
N SER A 683 24.82 -1.92 13.78
CA SER A 683 23.88 -2.77 13.03
C SER A 683 22.84 -3.38 13.97
N PHE A 684 21.70 -3.80 13.40
CA PHE A 684 20.55 -4.29 14.17
C PHE A 684 20.91 -5.42 15.15
N PHE A 685 21.56 -6.50 14.69
CA PHE A 685 21.86 -7.65 15.54
C PHE A 685 22.80 -7.29 16.69
N VAL A 686 23.88 -6.54 16.40
CA VAL A 686 24.86 -6.13 17.43
C VAL A 686 24.26 -5.14 18.41
N ARG A 687 23.54 -4.14 17.92
CA ARG A 687 22.90 -3.12 18.77
C ARG A 687 21.84 -3.74 19.65
N THR A 688 20.99 -4.61 19.11
CA THR A 688 19.89 -5.23 19.86
C THR A 688 20.41 -6.22 20.90
N ALA A 689 21.45 -7.00 20.58
CA ALA A 689 22.14 -7.85 21.56
C ALA A 689 22.60 -7.05 22.78
N ARG A 690 23.16 -5.84 22.58
CA ARG A 690 23.53 -4.97 23.70
C ARG A 690 22.34 -4.46 24.50
N TYR A 691 21.24 -4.10 23.83
CA TYR A 691 20.02 -3.69 24.55
C TYR A 691 19.50 -4.83 25.42
N ILE A 692 19.47 -6.06 24.90
CA ILE A 692 19.06 -7.25 25.66
C ILE A 692 20.00 -7.48 26.85
N ASN A 693 21.32 -7.49 26.63
CA ASN A 693 22.30 -7.67 27.70
C ASN A 693 22.15 -6.58 28.79
N LEU A 694 21.87 -5.33 28.40
CA LEU A 694 21.59 -4.24 29.35
C LEU A 694 20.30 -4.48 30.15
N PHE A 695 19.21 -4.90 29.49
CA PHE A 695 17.95 -5.23 30.14
C PHE A 695 18.10 -6.39 31.14
N LEU A 696 18.82 -7.45 30.76
CA LEU A 696 19.12 -8.59 31.64
C LEU A 696 19.89 -8.16 32.88
N ASN A 697 20.89 -7.28 32.72
CA ASN A 697 21.67 -6.74 33.83
C ASN A 697 20.82 -5.90 34.80
N ILE A 698 19.85 -5.13 34.30
CA ILE A 698 18.99 -4.27 35.13
C ILE A 698 17.95 -5.10 35.89
N CYS A 699 17.39 -6.14 35.26
CA CYS A 699 16.28 -6.90 35.83
C CYS A 699 16.71 -8.12 36.67
N ALA A 700 17.98 -8.57 36.61
CA ALA A 700 18.47 -9.80 37.26
C ALA A 700 17.65 -11.06 36.90
N ILE A 701 17.11 -11.11 35.68
CA ILE A 701 16.27 -12.21 35.16
C ILE A 701 17.11 -13.10 34.22
N GLN A 702 16.90 -14.42 34.25
CA GLN A 702 17.53 -15.33 33.29
C GLN A 702 17.00 -15.10 31.85
N PRO A 703 17.89 -15.06 30.83
CA PRO A 703 17.53 -14.72 29.45
C PRO A 703 16.51 -15.63 28.77
N LEU A 704 16.33 -16.88 29.25
CA LEU A 704 15.37 -17.81 28.64
C LEU A 704 13.91 -17.59 29.07
N ASN A 705 13.65 -16.93 30.21
CA ASN A 705 12.26 -16.73 30.67
C ASN A 705 11.60 -15.46 30.10
N ILE A 706 12.37 -14.58 29.45
CA ILE A 706 11.83 -13.37 28.79
C ILE A 706 11.40 -13.66 27.35
N LEU A 707 11.93 -14.72 26.72
CA LEU A 707 11.66 -15.03 25.32
C LEU A 707 10.30 -15.75 25.10
N VAL A 708 9.65 -16.24 26.15
CA VAL A 708 8.39 -17.00 26.05
C VAL A 708 7.16 -16.20 26.54
N ASP A 709 7.30 -15.26 27.47
CA ASP A 709 6.17 -14.59 28.15
C ASP A 709 6.19 -13.04 28.07
N SER A 710 6.39 -12.42 26.90
CA SER A 710 6.19 -10.97 26.71
C SER A 710 5.36 -10.58 25.50
#